data_AF-A0A7C1KGW9-F1
#
_entry.id   AF-A0A7C1KGW9-F1
#
_cell.length_a   1.000
_cell.length_b   1.000
_cell.length_c   1.000
_cell.angle_alpha   90.00
_cell.angle_beta   90.00
_cell.angle_gamma   90.00
#
_symmetry.space_group_name_H-M   'P 1'
#
loop_
_entity.id
_entity.type
_entity.pdbx_description
1 polymer ?
#
loop_
_entity_poly.entity_id
_entity_poly.type
_entity_poly.pdbx_seq_one_letter_code
_entity_poly.pdbx_strand_id
1 'polypeptide(L)'
;MPILFAITLFVSASLLFMVQPMVAKMILPLLGGSPAVWNACMVFFQALLLLGYLYAHRITQRLTPRNQWILHLVVVALPFLSFLLAIIFGSRHTPIAIVESLAPTGDANPVLHVLALLAVAIGIPFFVISTSAPLLQRWFAYTGHPSARDPYFLYSASNAGSMISLLGYPLLIEPNLSIVGQAWLFAIGFALLASLVYLCGHAATHPVSVPPPKSLTNYGSGKRKNSFDSRSAGTGETAASSAEADAEPPPTLWRKLRWIALAFVPSSLMLGVTFHMSTDIASIPLMWVIPLSLYLLTFIIAFGRLPSWFRIVIGNLAPVMILLLVFTMISKVVSGHMGLEILLHILTFFAVALMCHYELAYDRPSTKYLTEFYLLMSVGGMLGGIFNAIVAPLVFKHAFEYPLVLIIACLLVPSLAQMTAAKTPGTDRAASANPSGNAESQPKRSWSKWLVWSRDLLIPVLVYFAFDYIHKLPGNDWYAAEILNGSESGGSDTFCRIVISLSDNLNLAPQTIIAILVFAVPVMVCFFFVDRPLRFALSVAAILMPIKYQDSVMGYIHVDRSFFGILKVEKRGTFNRLIHGTTLHGTQFNEDFVRHWRDDLQFMIPNSPWDVVVIAGANWHYDVRQEPLTYYHRTGPVGAAFRELRTRKGGADAKAPVAMVGLGTGSVSCYALPGQKLVFYEIDPAVKALVADSDRFFTYVRDARNRGADVVIRMGDARLKLKEDVDARYALLFVDAFSSDAIPVHLITREAVQLYMDRLTEDGILALHISNKYVALEPVVAAIAQDLGLEARIWNDSSERHIGKTASSWVVLARNRQTLGTLALPPEEQQKYGTDFRPLNPLKNMEAWTDDYADVLRVMMLDEVRRLRKLFGLPTYRDED
;
A
#
# COMPACT_ATOMS: atom_id res chain seq x y z
N MET A 1 -26.09 20.95 21.92
CA MET A 1 -25.44 21.40 20.68
C MET A 1 -24.13 20.68 20.37
N PRO A 2 -23.08 20.67 21.21
CA PRO A 2 -21.80 20.02 20.86
C PRO A 2 -21.94 18.53 20.50
N ILE A 3 -22.77 17.78 21.24
CA ILE A 3 -23.05 16.36 20.99
C ILE A 3 -23.70 16.15 19.62
N LEU A 4 -24.66 16.98 19.22
CA LEU A 4 -25.33 16.88 17.91
C LEU A 4 -24.31 17.02 16.77
N PHE A 5 -23.47 18.06 16.81
CA PHE A 5 -22.43 18.27 15.80
C PHE A 5 -21.37 17.17 15.82
N ALA A 6 -20.98 16.69 17.00
CA ALA A 6 -20.02 15.60 17.14
C ALA A 6 -20.57 14.28 16.56
N ILE A 7 -21.82 13.90 16.89
CA ILE A 7 -22.48 12.70 16.34
C ILE A 7 -22.64 12.82 14.81
N THR A 8 -23.05 13.99 14.32
CA THR A 8 -23.23 14.22 12.87
C THR A 8 -21.90 14.04 12.13
N LEU A 9 -20.82 14.63 12.65
CA LEU A 9 -19.48 14.48 12.08
C LEU A 9 -18.95 13.05 12.20
N PHE A 10 -19.22 12.37 13.32
CA PHE A 10 -18.88 10.98 13.52
C PHE A 10 -19.56 10.09 12.47
N VAL A 11 -20.88 10.19 12.31
CA VAL A 11 -21.65 9.42 11.32
C VAL A 11 -21.18 9.74 9.90
N SER A 12 -20.99 11.03 9.57
CA SER A 12 -20.47 11.45 8.27
C SER A 12 -19.12 10.82 7.97
N ALA A 13 -18.21 10.83 8.94
CA ALA A 13 -16.87 10.28 8.79
C ALA A 13 -16.86 8.74 8.72
N SER A 14 -17.71 8.07 9.51
CA SER A 14 -17.88 6.62 9.43
C SER A 14 -18.38 6.20 8.05
N LEU A 15 -19.38 6.87 7.49
CA LEU A 15 -19.85 6.58 6.12
C LEU A 15 -18.74 6.80 5.08
N LEU A 16 -17.97 7.87 5.22
CA LEU A 16 -16.85 8.18 4.34
C LEU A 16 -15.76 7.09 4.35
N PHE A 17 -15.53 6.43 5.48
CA PHE A 17 -14.51 5.38 5.61
C PHE A 17 -15.06 3.96 5.40
N MET A 18 -16.36 3.75 5.53
CA MET A 18 -17.03 2.50 5.14
C MET A 18 -17.07 2.33 3.62
N VAL A 19 -17.35 3.41 2.89
CA VAL A 19 -17.59 3.36 1.44
C VAL A 19 -16.32 3.10 0.62
N GLN A 20 -15.16 3.56 1.09
CA GLN A 20 -13.89 3.42 0.38
C GLN A 20 -13.48 1.95 0.13
N PRO A 21 -13.34 1.09 1.16
CA PRO A 21 -12.99 -0.32 0.94
C PRO A 21 -14.10 -1.09 0.21
N MET A 22 -15.37 -0.73 0.43
CA MET A 22 -16.50 -1.34 -0.26
C MET A 22 -16.43 -1.09 -1.77
N VAL A 23 -16.30 0.16 -2.21
CA VAL A 23 -16.24 0.49 -3.65
C VAL A 23 -14.93 0.00 -4.26
N ALA A 24 -13.81 0.05 -3.52
CA ALA A 24 -12.55 -0.53 -3.98
C ALA A 24 -12.74 -2.03 -4.31
N LYS A 25 -13.41 -2.80 -3.46
CA LYS A 25 -13.75 -4.21 -3.74
C LYS A 25 -14.63 -4.39 -4.95
N MET A 26 -15.63 -3.52 -5.14
CA MET A 26 -16.53 -3.59 -6.30
C MET A 26 -15.78 -3.42 -7.63
N ILE A 27 -14.69 -2.67 -7.68
CA ILE A 27 -13.91 -2.42 -8.90
C ILE A 27 -12.70 -3.35 -9.08
N LEU A 28 -12.29 -4.08 -8.03
CA LEU A 28 -11.19 -5.07 -8.11
C LEU A 28 -11.30 -6.05 -9.30
N PRO A 29 -12.50 -6.58 -9.66
CA PRO A 29 -12.64 -7.49 -10.80
C PRO A 29 -12.30 -6.87 -12.17
N LEU A 30 -12.22 -5.54 -12.25
CA LEU A 30 -11.96 -4.83 -13.50
C LEU A 30 -10.51 -4.35 -13.62
N LEU A 31 -9.79 -4.29 -12.51
CA LEU A 31 -8.52 -3.55 -12.40
C LEU A 31 -7.39 -4.36 -11.76
N GLY A 32 -7.68 -5.51 -11.15
CA GLY A 32 -6.70 -6.29 -10.39
C GLY A 32 -6.55 -5.84 -8.92
N GLY A 33 -5.74 -6.58 -8.16
CA GLY A 33 -5.54 -6.40 -6.72
C GLY A 33 -4.27 -5.65 -6.31
N SER A 34 -3.65 -4.87 -7.20
CA SER A 34 -2.34 -4.26 -6.92
C SER A 34 -2.42 -3.09 -5.93
N PRO A 35 -1.35 -2.81 -5.15
CA PRO A 35 -1.26 -1.61 -4.32
C PRO A 35 -1.45 -0.30 -5.08
N ALA A 36 -1.17 -0.29 -6.39
CA ALA A 36 -1.35 0.88 -7.23
C ALA A 36 -2.83 1.22 -7.48
N VAL A 37 -3.72 0.21 -7.58
CA VAL A 37 -5.17 0.44 -7.65
C VAL A 37 -5.64 1.15 -6.39
N TRP A 38 -5.18 0.73 -5.21
CA TRP A 38 -5.47 1.41 -3.95
C TRP A 38 -4.96 2.86 -3.94
N ASN A 39 -3.72 3.09 -4.38
CA ASN A 39 -3.17 4.44 -4.48
C ASN A 39 -3.99 5.34 -5.44
N ALA A 40 -4.48 4.79 -6.56
CA ALA A 40 -5.35 5.50 -7.49
C ALA A 40 -6.72 5.83 -6.86
N CYS A 41 -7.32 4.90 -6.12
CA CYS A 41 -8.53 5.15 -5.32
C CYS A 41 -8.31 6.27 -4.30
N MET A 42 -7.17 6.28 -3.62
CA MET A 42 -6.84 7.32 -2.65
C MET A 42 -6.74 8.70 -3.30
N VAL A 43 -6.16 8.82 -4.51
CA VAL A 43 -6.16 10.08 -5.27
C VAL A 43 -7.58 10.56 -5.56
N PHE A 44 -8.47 9.66 -5.99
CA PHE A 44 -9.88 10.01 -6.22
C PHE A 44 -10.54 10.55 -4.95
N PHE A 45 -10.46 9.81 -3.84
CA PHE A 45 -11.10 10.19 -2.59
C PHE A 45 -10.52 11.50 -2.02
N GLN A 46 -9.21 11.72 -2.14
CA GLN A 46 -8.56 12.97 -1.74
C GLN A 46 -8.95 14.15 -2.63
N ALA A 47 -9.11 13.94 -3.94
CA ALA A 47 -9.57 14.96 -4.86
C ALA A 47 -11.01 15.40 -4.57
N LEU A 48 -11.91 14.43 -4.32
CA LEU A 48 -13.31 14.71 -3.97
C LEU A 48 -13.43 15.32 -2.57
N LEU A 49 -12.55 14.97 -1.63
CA LEU A 49 -12.43 15.65 -0.34
C LEU A 49 -12.01 17.11 -0.53
N LEU A 50 -11.00 17.37 -1.35
CA LEU A 50 -10.56 18.72 -1.69
C LEU A 50 -11.70 19.54 -2.33
N LEU A 51 -12.45 18.95 -3.26
CA LEU A 51 -13.60 19.61 -3.89
C LEU A 51 -14.71 19.93 -2.88
N GLY A 52 -15.02 19.01 -1.96
CA GLY A 52 -16.01 19.26 -0.90
C GLY A 52 -15.57 20.35 0.06
N TYR A 53 -14.28 20.41 0.38
CA TYR A 53 -13.71 21.47 1.23
C TYR A 53 -13.69 22.82 0.50
N LEU A 54 -13.41 22.83 -0.80
CA LEU A 54 -13.50 24.02 -1.65
C LEU A 54 -14.95 24.54 -1.69
N TYR A 55 -15.92 23.64 -1.87
CA TYR A 55 -17.35 23.99 -1.78
C TYR A 55 -17.67 24.65 -0.43
N ALA A 56 -17.33 23.99 0.68
CA ALA A 56 -17.58 24.51 2.03
C ALA A 56 -16.92 25.88 2.25
N HIS A 57 -15.68 26.06 1.79
CA HIS A 57 -14.97 27.34 1.86
C HIS A 57 -15.66 28.45 1.05
N ARG A 58 -16.07 28.16 -0.20
CA ARG A 58 -16.71 29.15 -1.07
C ARG A 58 -18.09 29.57 -0.56
N ILE A 59 -18.92 28.65 -0.07
CA ILE A 59 -20.25 29.00 0.44
C ILE A 59 -20.18 29.78 1.76
N THR A 60 -19.21 29.46 2.62
CA THR A 60 -19.04 30.14 3.92
C THR A 60 -18.48 31.56 3.79
N GLN A 61 -17.81 31.86 2.67
CA GLN A 61 -17.35 33.22 2.35
C GLN A 61 -18.41 34.09 1.66
N ARG A 62 -19.28 33.48 0.85
CA ARG A 62 -20.18 34.23 -0.05
C ARG A 62 -21.62 34.34 0.45
N LEU A 63 -22.09 33.39 1.25
CA LEU A 63 -23.50 33.26 1.62
C LEU A 63 -23.70 33.47 3.12
N THR A 64 -24.88 33.99 3.49
CA THR A 64 -25.31 34.07 4.90
C THR A 64 -25.61 32.66 5.45
N PRO A 65 -25.52 32.44 6.77
CA PRO A 65 -25.78 31.11 7.37
C PRO A 65 -27.11 30.49 6.94
N ARG A 66 -28.18 31.30 6.81
CA ARG A 66 -29.49 30.87 6.31
C ARG A 66 -29.43 30.33 4.88
N ASN A 67 -28.73 31.01 3.98
CA ASN A 67 -28.62 30.58 2.58
C ASN A 67 -27.66 29.39 2.43
N GLN A 68 -26.65 29.28 3.31
CA GLN A 68 -25.72 28.15 3.32
C GLN A 68 -26.44 26.82 3.56
N TRP A 69 -27.27 26.71 4.61
CA TRP A 69 -27.90 25.43 4.92
C TRP A 69 -29.02 25.08 3.93
N ILE A 70 -29.77 26.06 3.39
CA ILE A 70 -30.77 25.81 2.33
C ILE A 70 -30.09 25.23 1.08
N LEU A 71 -29.04 25.87 0.58
CA LEU A 71 -28.28 25.36 -0.57
C LEU A 71 -27.71 23.97 -0.26
N HIS A 72 -27.18 23.79 0.95
CA HIS A 72 -26.58 22.52 1.32
C HIS A 72 -27.61 21.39 1.42
N LEU A 73 -28.86 21.65 1.81
CA LEU A 73 -29.92 20.64 1.76
C LEU A 73 -30.24 20.18 0.33
N VAL A 74 -30.21 21.09 -0.64
CA VAL A 74 -30.35 20.72 -2.06
C VAL A 74 -29.19 19.83 -2.49
N VAL A 75 -27.95 20.16 -2.08
CA VAL A 75 -26.77 19.33 -2.33
C VAL A 75 -26.90 17.95 -1.67
N VAL A 76 -27.40 17.87 -0.43
CA VAL A 76 -27.66 16.62 0.30
C VAL A 76 -28.76 15.77 -0.34
N ALA A 77 -29.64 16.35 -1.15
CA ALA A 77 -30.66 15.60 -1.89
C ALA A 77 -30.10 14.86 -3.12
N LEU A 78 -29.02 15.35 -3.75
CA LEU A 78 -28.45 14.78 -4.98
C LEU A 78 -28.03 13.30 -4.87
N PRO A 79 -27.42 12.83 -3.76
CA PRO A 79 -27.09 11.42 -3.55
C PRO A 79 -28.30 10.49 -3.62
N PHE A 80 -29.49 10.91 -3.15
CA PHE A 80 -30.69 10.08 -3.25
C PHE A 80 -31.15 9.91 -4.70
N LEU A 81 -30.99 10.93 -5.54
CA LEU A 81 -31.21 10.79 -6.97
C LEU A 81 -30.20 9.83 -7.60
N SER A 82 -28.92 9.94 -7.22
CA SER A 82 -27.87 9.01 -7.66
C SER A 82 -28.19 7.56 -7.26
N PHE A 83 -28.64 7.33 -6.03
CA PHE A 83 -29.04 6.01 -5.54
C PHE A 83 -30.26 5.47 -6.31
N LEU A 84 -31.27 6.31 -6.55
CA LEU A 84 -32.46 5.94 -7.31
C LEU A 84 -32.09 5.52 -8.75
N LEU A 85 -31.24 6.30 -9.42
CA LEU A 85 -30.75 5.97 -10.76
C LEU A 85 -29.96 4.66 -10.77
N ALA A 86 -29.09 4.43 -9.77
CA ALA A 86 -28.33 3.19 -9.64
C ALA A 86 -29.23 1.97 -9.40
N ILE A 87 -30.31 2.12 -8.62
CA ILE A 87 -31.29 1.04 -8.39
C ILE A 87 -32.07 0.73 -9.67
N ILE A 88 -32.47 1.74 -10.43
CA ILE A 88 -33.29 1.57 -11.65
C ILE A 88 -32.47 1.00 -12.81
N PHE A 89 -31.28 1.55 -13.06
CA PHE A 89 -30.48 1.26 -14.25
C PHE A 89 -29.27 0.37 -13.99
N GLY A 90 -28.86 0.17 -12.73
CA GLY A 90 -27.71 -0.66 -12.38
C GLY A 90 -28.00 -2.14 -12.49
N SER A 91 -27.01 -2.91 -12.96
CA SER A 91 -27.12 -4.36 -13.18
C SER A 91 -27.46 -5.17 -11.92
N ARG A 92 -27.09 -4.67 -10.73
CA ARG A 92 -27.36 -5.31 -9.43
C ARG A 92 -28.56 -4.73 -8.69
N HIS A 93 -29.25 -3.71 -9.23
CA HIS A 93 -30.35 -3.00 -8.56
C HIS A 93 -30.01 -2.48 -7.15
N THR A 94 -28.77 -2.03 -6.96
CA THR A 94 -28.26 -1.51 -5.68
C THR A 94 -28.07 0.00 -5.69
N PRO A 95 -28.05 0.67 -4.51
CA PRO A 95 -27.82 2.10 -4.41
C PRO A 95 -26.49 2.59 -5.02
N ILE A 96 -25.52 1.69 -5.17
CA ILE A 96 -24.22 1.96 -5.79
C ILE A 96 -24.06 0.95 -6.92
N ALA A 97 -23.76 1.44 -8.13
CA ALA A 97 -23.58 0.62 -9.31
C ALA A 97 -22.23 0.91 -9.97
N ILE A 98 -21.54 -0.14 -10.41
CA ILE A 98 -20.31 -0.04 -11.22
C ILE A 98 -20.68 -0.23 -12.68
N VAL A 99 -20.20 0.67 -13.53
CA VAL A 99 -20.41 0.61 -14.99
C VAL A 99 -19.22 -0.10 -15.62
N GLU A 100 -19.34 -1.41 -15.86
CA GLU A 100 -18.25 -2.26 -16.38
C GLU A 100 -17.68 -1.77 -17.72
N SER A 101 -18.46 -1.06 -18.55
CA SER A 101 -18.01 -0.52 -19.84
C SER A 101 -16.95 0.59 -19.74
N LEU A 102 -16.70 1.12 -18.53
CA LEU A 102 -15.63 2.09 -18.26
C LEU A 102 -14.33 1.41 -17.79
N ALA A 103 -14.27 0.07 -17.76
CA ALA A 103 -13.06 -0.68 -17.45
C ALA A 103 -11.99 -0.51 -18.55
N PRO A 104 -10.69 -0.52 -18.20
CA PRO A 104 -9.61 -0.36 -19.16
C PRO A 104 -9.52 -1.56 -20.12
N THR A 105 -9.26 -1.29 -21.41
CA THR A 105 -9.16 -2.31 -22.47
C THR A 105 -7.72 -2.53 -22.93
N GLY A 106 -6.81 -2.84 -22.00
CA GLY A 106 -5.41 -3.18 -22.31
C GLY A 106 -4.42 -2.01 -22.29
N ASP A 107 -4.78 -0.89 -21.65
CA ASP A 107 -3.89 0.27 -21.49
C ASP A 107 -2.77 0.03 -20.47
N ALA A 108 -1.58 0.58 -20.75
CA ALA A 108 -0.44 0.52 -19.84
C ALA A 108 -0.63 1.30 -18.53
N ASN A 109 -1.57 2.26 -18.49
CA ASN A 109 -1.88 3.02 -17.29
C ASN A 109 -3.41 3.23 -17.12
N PRO A 110 -4.08 2.38 -16.33
CA PRO A 110 -5.53 2.43 -16.12
C PRO A 110 -5.98 3.49 -15.10
N VAL A 111 -5.11 4.36 -14.56
CA VAL A 111 -5.50 5.34 -13.50
C VAL A 111 -6.73 6.15 -13.88
N LEU A 112 -6.82 6.66 -15.12
CA LEU A 112 -7.97 7.45 -15.56
C LEU A 112 -9.27 6.63 -15.59
N HIS A 113 -9.19 5.35 -15.95
CA HIS A 113 -10.33 4.43 -15.91
C HIS A 113 -10.79 4.17 -14.46
N VAL A 114 -9.84 4.03 -13.52
CA VAL A 114 -10.16 3.95 -12.08
C VAL A 114 -10.91 5.20 -11.62
N LEU A 115 -10.39 6.39 -11.95
CA LEU A 115 -11.03 7.66 -11.58
C LEU A 115 -12.43 7.80 -12.19
N ALA A 116 -12.61 7.37 -13.45
CA ALA A 116 -13.90 7.41 -14.14
C ALA A 116 -14.93 6.46 -13.51
N LEU A 117 -14.52 5.20 -13.24
CA LEU A 117 -15.36 4.21 -12.56
C LEU A 117 -15.84 4.72 -11.20
N LEU A 118 -14.92 5.27 -10.39
CA LEU A 118 -15.24 5.84 -9.08
C LEU A 118 -16.12 7.09 -9.17
N ALA A 119 -15.88 7.96 -10.15
CA ALA A 119 -16.66 9.18 -10.35
C ALA A 119 -18.14 8.87 -10.61
N VAL A 120 -18.42 7.86 -11.45
CA VAL A 120 -19.79 7.42 -11.75
C VAL A 120 -20.40 6.66 -10.58
N ALA A 121 -19.63 5.76 -9.95
CA ALA A 121 -20.14 4.89 -8.90
C ALA A 121 -20.50 5.64 -7.60
N ILE A 122 -19.61 6.54 -7.15
CA ILE A 122 -19.71 7.14 -5.81
C ILE A 122 -19.35 8.63 -5.76
N GLY A 123 -19.04 9.26 -6.90
CA GLY A 123 -18.59 10.66 -6.93
C GLY A 123 -19.57 11.62 -6.25
N ILE A 124 -20.86 11.55 -6.58
CA ILE A 124 -21.88 12.43 -5.98
C ILE A 124 -22.04 12.17 -4.47
N PRO A 125 -22.36 10.94 -4.00
CA PRO A 125 -22.47 10.67 -2.56
C PRO A 125 -21.22 11.03 -1.76
N PHE A 126 -20.03 10.69 -2.28
CA PHE A 126 -18.78 10.96 -1.59
C PHE A 126 -18.48 12.46 -1.53
N PHE A 127 -18.69 13.21 -2.61
CA PHE A 127 -18.55 14.67 -2.63
C PHE A 127 -19.41 15.31 -1.55
N VAL A 128 -20.68 14.92 -1.41
CA VAL A 128 -21.59 15.52 -0.43
C VAL A 128 -21.13 15.24 0.99
N ILE A 129 -20.78 13.99 1.33
CA ILE A 129 -20.29 13.63 2.68
C ILE A 129 -19.01 14.40 3.01
N SER A 130 -18.13 14.60 2.04
CA SER A 130 -16.85 15.27 2.25
C SER A 130 -16.98 16.75 2.61
N THR A 131 -18.10 17.40 2.26
CA THR A 131 -18.38 18.80 2.65
C THR A 131 -18.65 18.97 4.16
N SER A 132 -19.10 17.92 4.85
CA SER A 132 -19.63 18.01 6.23
C SER A 132 -18.60 18.49 7.24
N ALA A 133 -17.34 18.03 7.15
CA ALA A 133 -16.31 18.32 8.14
C ALA A 133 -16.05 19.83 8.34
N PRO A 134 -15.62 20.59 7.32
CA PRO A 134 -15.40 22.03 7.46
C PRO A 134 -16.70 22.81 7.61
N LEU A 135 -17.79 22.39 6.96
CA LEU A 135 -19.06 23.13 6.97
C LEU A 135 -19.74 23.07 8.34
N LEU A 136 -19.87 21.88 8.94
CA LEU A 136 -20.51 21.73 10.24
C LEU A 136 -19.68 22.35 11.36
N GLN A 137 -18.34 22.31 11.28
CA GLN A 137 -17.49 23.03 12.23
C GLN A 137 -17.67 24.55 12.13
N ARG A 138 -17.82 25.08 10.91
CA ARG A 138 -18.11 26.50 10.70
C ARG A 138 -19.52 26.87 11.19
N TRP A 139 -20.51 26.02 10.96
CA TRP A 139 -21.86 26.21 11.48
C TRP A 139 -21.92 26.14 13.00
N PHE A 140 -21.12 25.26 13.63
CA PHE A 140 -20.99 25.22 15.08
C PHE A 140 -20.47 26.56 15.63
N ALA A 141 -19.53 27.20 14.93
CA ALA A 141 -19.03 28.53 15.29
C ALA A 141 -20.13 29.61 15.32
N TYR A 142 -21.21 29.46 14.55
CA TYR A 142 -22.34 30.39 14.54
C TYR A 142 -23.33 30.19 15.71
N THR A 143 -23.24 29.09 16.46
CA THR A 143 -24.24 28.75 17.50
C THR A 143 -24.16 29.59 18.77
N GLY A 144 -23.07 30.35 18.96
CA GLY A 144 -22.85 31.17 20.17
C GLY A 144 -22.46 30.39 21.42
N HIS A 145 -22.29 29.07 21.34
CA HIS A 145 -21.90 28.22 22.47
C HIS A 145 -20.47 28.55 22.96
N PRO A 146 -20.13 28.44 24.26
CA PRO A 146 -18.77 28.72 24.75
C PRO A 146 -17.67 27.93 24.03
N SER A 147 -17.91 26.63 23.77
CA SER A 147 -17.00 25.77 23.00
C SER A 147 -16.94 26.08 21.50
N ALA A 148 -17.84 26.91 20.97
CA ALA A 148 -17.85 27.31 19.55
C ALA A 148 -16.67 28.22 19.18
N ARG A 149 -15.96 28.76 20.18
CA ARG A 149 -14.74 29.57 20.01
C ARG A 149 -13.56 28.77 19.46
N ASP A 150 -13.52 27.46 19.72
CA ASP A 150 -12.46 26.54 19.27
C ASP A 150 -13.12 25.22 18.81
N PRO A 151 -13.76 25.18 17.63
CA PRO A 151 -14.51 24.03 17.14
C PRO A 151 -13.61 22.86 16.70
N TYR A 152 -12.29 23.04 16.67
CA TYR A 152 -11.31 22.07 16.16
C TYR A 152 -11.33 20.71 16.86
N PHE A 153 -11.83 20.62 18.11
CA PHE A 153 -12.00 19.33 18.80
C PHE A 153 -13.00 18.39 18.08
N LEU A 154 -13.94 18.96 17.31
CA LEU A 154 -14.89 18.19 16.49
C LEU A 154 -14.17 17.43 15.36
N TYR A 155 -12.98 17.89 14.96
CA TYR A 155 -12.14 17.17 14.02
C TYR A 155 -11.62 15.85 14.61
N SER A 156 -11.28 15.83 15.91
CA SER A 156 -10.93 14.58 16.60
C SER A 156 -12.10 13.60 16.63
N ALA A 157 -13.33 14.06 16.86
CA ALA A 157 -14.53 13.22 16.82
C ALA A 157 -14.78 12.63 15.42
N SER A 158 -14.60 13.44 14.37
CA SER A 158 -14.66 12.98 12.98
C SER A 158 -13.62 11.89 12.70
N ASN A 159 -12.35 12.09 13.06
CA ASN A 159 -11.30 11.09 12.82
C ASN A 159 -11.48 9.81 13.66
N ALA A 160 -12.07 9.91 14.85
CA ALA A 160 -12.46 8.73 15.64
C ALA A 160 -13.53 7.90 14.91
N GLY A 161 -14.54 8.54 14.33
CA GLY A 161 -15.55 7.89 13.50
C GLY A 161 -14.96 7.22 12.25
N SER A 162 -14.01 7.89 11.58
CA SER A 162 -13.23 7.33 10.48
C SER A 162 -12.48 6.06 10.89
N MET A 163 -11.74 6.12 12.00
CA MET A 163 -10.88 5.02 12.46
C MET A 163 -11.69 3.81 12.91
N ILE A 164 -12.79 4.03 13.65
CA ILE A 164 -13.70 2.96 14.07
C ILE A 164 -14.32 2.28 12.85
N SER A 165 -14.78 3.05 11.86
CA SER A 165 -15.34 2.46 10.65
C SER A 165 -14.30 1.71 9.82
N LEU A 166 -13.07 2.22 9.73
CA LEU A 166 -11.99 1.58 9.00
C LEU A 166 -11.60 0.23 9.62
N LEU A 167 -11.43 0.18 10.94
CA LEU A 167 -11.11 -1.05 11.67
C LEU A 167 -12.31 -2.01 11.75
N GLY A 168 -13.52 -1.46 11.90
CA GLY A 168 -14.76 -2.21 11.94
C GLY A 168 -15.14 -2.82 10.59
N TYR A 169 -14.68 -2.27 9.47
CA TYR A 169 -15.02 -2.79 8.15
C TYR A 169 -14.62 -4.27 7.96
N PRO A 170 -13.35 -4.67 8.08
CA PRO A 170 -12.96 -6.06 7.89
C PRO A 170 -13.37 -7.00 9.04
N LEU A 171 -13.69 -6.47 10.23
CA LEU A 171 -14.04 -7.27 11.41
C LEU A 171 -15.55 -7.45 11.61
N LEU A 172 -16.37 -6.47 11.22
CA LEU A 172 -17.80 -6.45 11.52
C LEU A 172 -18.66 -6.36 10.27
N ILE A 173 -18.22 -5.63 9.24
CA ILE A 173 -19.04 -5.39 8.05
C ILE A 173 -18.83 -6.50 7.03
N GLU A 174 -17.57 -6.71 6.61
CA GLU A 174 -17.20 -7.70 5.60
C GLU A 174 -17.61 -9.15 5.95
N PRO A 175 -17.42 -9.66 7.19
CA PRO A 175 -17.77 -11.04 7.50
C PRO A 175 -19.28 -11.29 7.61
N ASN A 176 -20.09 -10.25 7.77
CA ASN A 176 -21.52 -10.38 8.09
C ASN A 176 -22.45 -9.87 6.98
N LEU A 177 -21.96 -9.05 6.05
CA LEU A 177 -22.78 -8.42 5.03
C LEU A 177 -22.15 -8.61 3.64
N SER A 178 -22.99 -9.01 2.69
CA SER A 178 -22.64 -8.99 1.28
C SER A 178 -22.46 -7.55 0.78
N ILE A 179 -21.75 -7.36 -0.33
CA ILE A 179 -21.48 -6.04 -0.92
C ILE A 179 -22.79 -5.29 -1.23
N VAL A 180 -23.83 -5.99 -1.70
CA VAL A 180 -25.20 -5.46 -1.83
C VAL A 180 -25.74 -4.95 -0.49
N GLY A 181 -25.65 -5.76 0.57
CA GLY A 181 -26.07 -5.37 1.91
C GLY A 181 -25.33 -4.14 2.45
N GLN A 182 -24.01 -4.06 2.19
CA GLN A 182 -23.18 -2.92 2.55
C GLN A 182 -23.62 -1.63 1.83
N ALA A 183 -23.98 -1.72 0.54
CA ALA A 183 -24.48 -0.57 -0.22
C ALA A 183 -25.82 -0.04 0.33
N TRP A 184 -26.71 -0.93 0.75
CA TRP A 184 -27.96 -0.54 1.44
C TRP A 184 -27.71 0.07 2.82
N LEU A 185 -26.80 -0.52 3.60
CA LEU A 185 -26.39 0.05 4.89
C LEU A 185 -25.83 1.47 4.72
N PHE A 186 -25.03 1.70 3.67
CA PHE A 186 -24.53 3.03 3.32
C PHE A 186 -25.66 4.01 2.98
N ALA A 187 -26.62 3.61 2.14
CA ALA A 187 -27.75 4.46 1.77
C ALA A 187 -28.66 4.83 2.96
N ILE A 188 -28.93 3.86 3.85
CA ILE A 188 -29.69 4.09 5.10
C ILE A 188 -28.92 5.04 6.01
N GLY A 189 -27.61 4.80 6.20
CA GLY A 189 -26.76 5.69 6.96
C GLY A 189 -26.70 7.10 6.37
N PHE A 190 -26.75 7.24 5.05
CA PHE A 190 -26.85 8.53 4.36
C PHE A 190 -28.15 9.26 4.69
N ALA A 191 -29.29 8.55 4.73
CA ALA A 191 -30.57 9.12 5.15
C ALA A 191 -30.54 9.65 6.60
N LEU A 192 -29.88 8.90 7.49
CA LEU A 192 -29.62 9.36 8.86
C LEU A 192 -28.74 10.61 8.87
N LEU A 193 -27.65 10.63 8.10
CA LEU A 193 -26.77 11.79 7.98
C LEU A 193 -27.53 13.03 7.48
N ALA A 194 -28.35 12.89 6.44
CA ALA A 194 -29.15 13.99 5.90
C ALA A 194 -30.07 14.61 6.97
N SER A 195 -30.71 13.75 7.78
CA SER A 195 -31.54 14.18 8.92
C SER A 195 -30.73 14.94 9.98
N LEU A 196 -29.53 14.45 10.31
CA LEU A 196 -28.64 15.09 11.27
C LEU A 196 -28.07 16.43 10.77
N VAL A 197 -27.74 16.52 9.48
CA VAL A 197 -27.29 17.78 8.83
C VAL A 197 -28.40 18.82 8.84
N TYR A 198 -29.65 18.42 8.59
CA TYR A 198 -30.82 19.29 8.73
C TYR A 198 -30.91 19.89 10.15
N LEU A 199 -30.80 19.03 11.18
CA LEU A 199 -30.82 19.48 12.58
C LEU A 199 -29.66 20.44 12.91
N CYS A 200 -28.46 20.19 12.39
CA CYS A 200 -27.32 21.09 12.56
C CYS A 200 -27.52 22.45 11.89
N GLY A 201 -28.05 22.48 10.66
CA GLY A 201 -28.35 23.73 9.94
C GLY A 201 -29.42 24.56 10.65
N HIS A 202 -30.47 23.90 11.15
CA HIS A 202 -31.50 24.54 11.96
C HIS A 202 -30.92 25.14 13.26
N ALA A 203 -30.07 24.39 13.97
CA ALA A 203 -29.40 24.86 15.18
C ALA A 203 -28.44 26.05 14.93
N ALA A 204 -27.76 26.08 13.79
CA ALA A 204 -26.82 27.15 13.43
C ALA A 204 -27.52 28.48 13.08
N THR A 205 -28.79 28.43 12.69
CA THR A 205 -29.59 29.61 12.33
C THR A 205 -30.44 30.16 13.47
N HIS A 206 -30.55 29.42 14.58
CA HIS A 206 -31.25 29.81 15.80
C HIS A 206 -30.27 29.77 16.99
N PRO A 207 -29.31 30.71 17.07
CA PRO A 207 -28.30 30.72 18.12
C PRO A 207 -28.94 30.84 19.51
N VAL A 208 -28.41 30.10 20.47
CA VAL A 208 -28.84 30.21 21.87
C VAL A 208 -28.37 31.58 22.38
N SER A 209 -29.32 32.44 22.74
CA SER A 209 -29.03 33.74 23.36
C SER A 209 -28.46 33.51 24.75
N VAL A 210 -27.12 33.41 24.85
CA VAL A 210 -26.42 33.46 26.13
C VAL A 210 -26.39 34.94 26.56
N PRO A 211 -26.97 35.31 27.71
CA PRO A 211 -26.88 36.69 28.20
C PRO A 211 -25.41 37.07 28.38
N PRO A 212 -24.98 38.29 28.03
CA PRO A 212 -23.64 38.75 28.37
C PRO A 212 -23.43 38.59 29.89
N PRO A 213 -22.21 38.24 30.35
CA PRO A 213 -21.93 38.21 31.77
C PRO A 213 -22.29 39.58 32.35
N LYS A 214 -23.23 39.62 33.31
CA LYS A 214 -23.63 40.85 33.99
C LYS A 214 -22.35 41.49 34.53
N SER A 215 -21.97 42.65 34.00
CA SER A 215 -21.00 43.50 34.68
C SER A 215 -21.58 43.81 36.06
N LEU A 216 -20.92 43.35 37.11
CA LEU A 216 -21.21 43.75 38.48
C LEU A 216 -20.82 45.23 38.65
N THR A 217 -21.63 46.11 38.08
CA THR A 217 -21.59 47.55 38.31
C THR A 217 -22.98 47.98 38.71
N ASN A 218 -23.34 47.69 39.96
CA ASN A 218 -24.25 48.47 40.80
C ASN A 218 -24.48 47.77 42.15
N TYR A 219 -23.65 48.12 43.14
CA TYR A 219 -24.06 48.09 44.55
C TYR A 219 -23.42 49.28 45.28
N GLY A 220 -24.29 50.20 45.73
CA GLY A 220 -24.11 50.96 46.97
C GLY A 220 -23.05 52.06 47.02
N SER A 221 -23.52 53.31 46.95
CA SER A 221 -22.84 54.45 47.55
C SER A 221 -22.62 54.22 49.06
N GLY A 222 -21.38 54.30 49.53
CA GLY A 222 -21.05 54.26 50.96
C GLY A 222 -19.59 54.61 51.23
N LYS A 223 -19.36 55.82 51.76
CA LYS A 223 -18.06 56.31 52.24
C LYS A 223 -17.41 55.32 53.23
N ARG A 224 -16.13 54.95 53.03
CA ARG A 224 -15.11 54.87 54.10
C ARG A 224 -13.69 54.78 53.53
N LYS A 225 -12.81 55.63 54.06
CA LYS A 225 -11.35 55.61 53.89
C LYS A 225 -10.75 54.41 54.64
N ASN A 226 -9.76 53.73 54.05
CA ASN A 226 -8.38 53.66 54.57
C ASN A 226 -7.50 52.69 53.76
N SER A 227 -6.23 53.07 53.71
CA SER A 227 -5.02 52.43 53.21
C SER A 227 -4.76 51.00 53.70
N PHE A 228 -4.27 50.10 52.82
CA PHE A 228 -3.07 49.28 53.04
C PHE A 228 -2.65 48.50 51.78
N ASP A 229 -1.44 47.97 51.83
CA ASP A 229 -0.50 47.57 50.80
C ASP A 229 -0.85 46.49 49.75
N SER A 230 -0.10 46.64 48.65
CA SER A 230 0.43 45.72 47.63
C SER A 230 0.28 44.18 47.74
N ARG A 231 0.29 43.59 46.52
CA ARG A 231 0.58 42.19 46.14
C ARG A 231 -0.56 41.16 46.24
N SER A 232 -1.36 41.09 45.18
CA SER A 232 -1.50 39.90 44.30
C SER A 232 -2.70 40.12 43.37
N ALA A 233 -2.45 40.23 42.07
CA ALA A 233 -3.51 40.23 41.07
C ALA A 233 -3.24 39.07 40.10
N GLY A 234 -3.75 37.90 40.48
CA GLY A 234 -4.02 36.81 39.56
C GLY A 234 -5.32 37.06 38.81
N THR A 235 -5.35 36.52 37.59
CA THR A 235 -6.52 36.17 36.77
C THR A 235 -7.47 37.31 36.41
N GLY A 236 -7.17 37.94 35.27
CA GLY A 236 -8.08 38.77 34.48
C GLY A 236 -8.06 38.35 33.00
N GLU A 237 -8.26 37.06 32.71
CA GLU A 237 -8.22 36.50 31.34
C GLU A 237 -9.60 36.42 30.65
N THR A 238 -10.68 36.84 31.30
CA THR A 238 -12.03 36.48 30.85
C THR A 238 -12.77 37.50 29.98
N ALA A 239 -12.23 38.70 29.75
CA ALA A 239 -12.91 39.75 28.96
C ALA A 239 -12.20 40.14 27.64
N ALA A 240 -10.93 39.76 27.43
CA ALA A 240 -10.14 40.21 26.26
C ALA A 240 -10.33 39.35 24.99
N SER A 241 -10.74 38.09 25.12
CA SER A 241 -10.63 37.10 24.03
C SER A 241 -11.69 37.20 22.92
N SER A 242 -12.84 37.85 23.13
CA SER A 242 -13.88 37.96 22.08
C SER A 242 -13.60 39.07 21.07
N ALA A 243 -12.82 40.09 21.44
CA ALA A 243 -12.38 41.15 20.52
C ALA A 243 -11.12 40.75 19.73
N GLU A 244 -10.28 39.86 20.28
CA GLU A 244 -9.03 39.42 19.64
C GLU A 244 -9.24 38.47 18.44
N ALA A 245 -10.33 37.67 18.41
CA ALA A 245 -10.59 36.76 17.30
C ALA A 245 -10.91 37.48 15.96
N ASP A 246 -11.44 38.71 16.03
CA ASP A 246 -11.69 39.55 14.86
C ASP A 246 -10.44 40.33 14.39
N ALA A 247 -9.39 40.39 15.22
CA ALA A 247 -8.17 41.16 15.00
C ALA A 247 -6.99 40.35 14.41
N GLU A 248 -7.13 39.04 14.17
CA GLU A 248 -6.02 38.23 13.61
C GLU A 248 -5.75 38.58 12.13
N PRO A 249 -4.51 38.96 11.76
CA PRO A 249 -4.15 39.25 10.38
C PRO A 249 -4.31 38.02 9.47
N PRO A 250 -4.52 38.21 8.16
CA PRO A 250 -4.63 37.09 7.22
C PRO A 250 -3.34 36.26 7.23
N PRO A 251 -3.44 34.91 7.18
CA PRO A 251 -2.27 34.04 7.15
C PRO A 251 -1.36 34.38 5.97
N THR A 252 -0.05 34.47 6.24
CA THR A 252 0.95 34.74 5.19
C THR A 252 1.08 33.57 4.22
N LEU A 253 1.57 33.83 2.99
CA LEU A 253 1.80 32.79 1.99
C LEU A 253 2.72 31.68 2.51
N TRP A 254 3.77 32.02 3.25
CA TRP A 254 4.69 31.05 3.84
C TRP A 254 4.03 30.15 4.87
N ARG A 255 3.14 30.70 5.71
CA ARG A 255 2.35 29.91 6.67
C ARG A 255 1.44 28.92 5.94
N LYS A 256 0.77 29.37 4.86
CA LYS A 256 -0.06 28.51 4.00
C LYS A 256 0.74 27.38 3.33
N LEU A 257 1.90 27.70 2.75
CA LEU A 257 2.79 26.70 2.15
C LEU A 257 3.30 25.68 3.18
N ARG A 258 3.60 26.14 4.40
CA ARG A 258 3.97 25.26 5.51
C ARG A 258 2.85 24.29 5.87
N TRP A 259 1.60 24.75 5.92
CA TRP A 259 0.45 23.86 6.17
C TRP A 259 0.31 22.79 5.09
N ILE A 260 0.47 23.17 3.82
CA ILE A 260 0.46 22.22 2.71
C ILE A 260 1.57 21.18 2.88
N ALA A 261 2.81 21.60 3.18
CA ALA A 261 3.94 20.70 3.36
C ALA A 261 3.76 19.73 4.54
N LEU A 262 3.27 20.23 5.68
CA LEU A 262 3.00 19.41 6.87
C LEU A 262 1.83 18.41 6.67
N ALA A 263 0.90 18.68 5.75
CA ALA A 263 -0.15 17.73 5.38
C ALA A 263 0.32 16.75 4.27
N PHE A 264 1.19 17.21 3.38
CA PHE A 264 1.78 16.41 2.29
C PHE A 264 2.63 15.25 2.82
N VAL A 265 3.56 15.52 3.73
CA VAL A 265 4.52 14.50 4.20
C VAL A 265 3.82 13.29 4.83
N PRO A 266 2.92 13.45 5.84
CA PRO A 266 2.24 12.31 6.43
C PRO A 266 1.36 11.55 5.44
N SER A 267 0.65 12.25 4.56
CA SER A 267 -0.18 11.61 3.53
C SER A 267 0.66 10.81 2.53
N SER A 268 1.83 11.34 2.15
CA SER A 268 2.73 10.70 1.21
C SER A 268 3.45 9.51 1.86
N LEU A 269 3.91 9.64 3.11
CA LEU A 269 4.53 8.54 3.85
C LEU A 269 3.55 7.39 4.08
N MET A 270 2.28 7.67 4.37
CA MET A 270 1.26 6.63 4.56
C MET A 270 1.11 5.73 3.32
N LEU A 271 1.08 6.33 2.13
CA LEU A 271 1.00 5.60 0.86
C LEU A 271 2.33 4.91 0.54
N GLY A 272 3.46 5.61 0.72
CA GLY A 272 4.80 5.08 0.46
C GLY A 272 5.16 3.89 1.36
N VAL A 273 4.86 3.95 2.66
CA VAL A 273 5.11 2.85 3.60
C VAL A 273 4.22 1.65 3.30
N THR A 274 2.97 1.90 2.92
CA THR A 274 2.03 0.83 2.51
C THR A 274 2.53 0.14 1.23
N PHE A 275 2.98 0.92 0.25
CA PHE A 275 3.56 0.38 -0.98
C PHE A 275 4.80 -0.46 -0.67
N HIS A 276 5.78 0.11 0.04
CA HIS A 276 7.03 -0.58 0.40
C HIS A 276 6.77 -1.88 1.18
N MET A 277 5.89 -1.85 2.17
CA MET A 277 5.55 -3.05 2.94
C MET A 277 4.86 -4.11 2.06
N SER A 278 3.92 -3.70 1.19
CA SER A 278 3.14 -4.63 0.36
C SER A 278 3.91 -5.22 -0.82
N THR A 279 4.94 -4.53 -1.31
CA THR A 279 5.74 -4.98 -2.47
C THR A 279 7.08 -5.57 -2.09
N ASP A 280 7.82 -4.96 -1.16
CA ASP A 280 9.21 -5.33 -0.88
C ASP A 280 9.36 -6.24 0.34
N ILE A 281 8.42 -6.20 1.29
CA ILE A 281 8.51 -6.96 2.54
C ILE A 281 7.56 -8.18 2.50
N ALA A 282 6.25 -7.93 2.40
CA ALA A 282 5.23 -8.96 2.48
C ALA A 282 3.91 -8.52 1.85
N SER A 283 3.43 -9.26 0.85
CA SER A 283 2.11 -9.02 0.24
C SER A 283 0.99 -9.63 1.09
N ILE A 284 0.66 -8.99 2.22
CA ILE A 284 -0.43 -9.41 3.11
C ILE A 284 -1.68 -8.58 2.80
N PRO A 285 -2.83 -9.22 2.48
CA PRO A 285 -4.09 -8.52 2.28
C PRO A 285 -4.46 -7.63 3.48
N LEU A 286 -5.07 -6.47 3.22
CA LEU A 286 -5.53 -5.50 4.24
C LEU A 286 -4.42 -4.87 5.10
N MET A 287 -3.14 -5.09 4.80
CA MET A 287 -2.02 -4.48 5.54
C MET A 287 -2.08 -2.93 5.55
N TRP A 288 -2.66 -2.32 4.51
CA TRP A 288 -2.88 -0.87 4.38
C TRP A 288 -3.78 -0.28 5.49
N VAL A 289 -4.60 -1.11 6.15
CA VAL A 289 -5.47 -0.66 7.26
C VAL A 289 -4.63 -0.13 8.43
N ILE A 290 -3.44 -0.70 8.67
CA ILE A 290 -2.59 -0.31 9.82
C ILE A 290 -2.02 1.11 9.65
N PRO A 291 -1.31 1.46 8.55
CA PRO A 291 -0.81 2.82 8.36
C PRO A 291 -1.95 3.86 8.31
N LEU A 292 -3.07 3.56 7.67
CA LEU A 292 -4.19 4.50 7.60
C LEU A 292 -4.87 4.71 8.97
N SER A 293 -5.00 3.66 9.79
CA SER A 293 -5.54 3.80 11.16
C SER A 293 -4.63 4.65 12.03
N LEU A 294 -3.32 4.45 11.93
CA LEU A 294 -2.33 5.26 12.64
C LEU A 294 -2.31 6.70 12.14
N TYR A 295 -2.44 6.92 10.83
CA TYR A 295 -2.62 8.24 10.25
C TYR A 295 -3.81 8.98 10.88
N LEU A 296 -4.97 8.35 10.98
CA LEU A 296 -6.15 8.93 11.63
C LEU A 296 -5.93 9.17 13.13
N LEU A 297 -5.29 8.21 13.81
CA LEU A 297 -4.95 8.34 15.23
C LEU A 297 -4.07 9.57 15.49
N THR A 298 -3.12 9.88 14.60
CA THR A 298 -2.29 11.08 14.77
C THR A 298 -3.13 12.37 14.72
N PHE A 299 -4.17 12.46 13.90
CA PHE A 299 -5.09 13.60 13.92
C PHE A 299 -5.93 13.66 15.21
N ILE A 300 -6.43 12.51 15.69
CA ILE A 300 -7.18 12.43 16.96
C ILE A 300 -6.33 13.00 18.10
N ILE A 301 -5.08 12.53 18.19
CA ILE A 301 -4.11 12.94 19.21
C ILE A 301 -3.72 14.42 19.05
N ALA A 302 -3.33 14.85 17.85
CA ALA A 302 -2.85 16.21 17.60
C ALA A 302 -3.92 17.29 17.88
N PHE A 303 -5.18 17.02 17.54
CA PHE A 303 -6.29 17.95 17.77
C PHE A 303 -6.97 17.78 19.16
N GLY A 304 -6.51 16.82 19.96
CA GLY A 304 -7.05 16.46 21.28
C GLY A 304 -6.63 17.33 22.48
N ARG A 305 -6.07 18.53 22.25
CA ARG A 305 -5.57 19.48 23.29
C ARG A 305 -4.41 18.94 24.14
N LEU A 306 -3.31 18.61 23.48
CA LEU A 306 -2.08 18.21 24.15
C LEU A 306 -1.26 19.40 24.72
N PRO A 307 -0.49 19.18 25.80
CA PRO A 307 0.33 20.22 26.42
C PRO A 307 1.55 20.59 25.56
N SER A 308 2.09 21.80 25.76
CA SER A 308 3.20 22.33 24.95
C SER A 308 4.51 21.55 25.07
N TRP A 309 4.78 20.88 26.21
CA TRP A 309 5.98 20.06 26.38
C TRP A 309 6.01 18.86 25.41
N PHE A 310 4.83 18.39 24.98
CA PHE A 310 4.72 17.28 24.04
C PHE A 310 5.34 17.62 22.67
N ARG A 311 5.32 18.91 22.30
CA ARG A 311 6.00 19.42 21.09
C ARG A 311 7.49 19.11 21.09
N ILE A 312 8.15 19.28 22.24
CA ILE A 312 9.59 19.01 22.41
C ILE A 312 9.85 17.51 22.29
N VAL A 313 9.00 16.69 22.92
CA VAL A 313 9.16 15.23 22.87
C VAL A 313 9.02 14.71 21.45
N ILE A 314 7.94 15.08 20.75
CA ILE A 314 7.70 14.56 19.40
C ILE A 314 8.69 15.13 18.36
N GLY A 315 9.12 16.38 18.53
CA GLY A 315 10.12 17.01 17.67
C GLY A 315 11.52 16.40 17.79
N ASN A 316 11.86 15.76 18.93
CA ASN A 316 13.10 15.00 19.10
C ASN A 316 12.94 13.51 18.79
N LEU A 317 11.77 12.91 19.08
CA LEU A 317 11.52 11.50 18.80
C LEU A 317 11.50 11.22 17.29
N ALA A 318 10.84 12.06 16.49
CA ALA A 318 10.72 11.86 15.05
C ALA A 318 12.08 11.74 14.32
N PRO A 319 13.06 12.67 14.49
CA PRO A 319 14.36 12.53 13.83
C PRO A 319 15.17 11.31 14.33
N VAL A 320 15.06 10.94 15.62
CA VAL A 320 15.70 9.71 16.13
C VAL A 320 15.13 8.48 15.45
N MET A 321 13.81 8.40 15.31
CA MET A 321 13.14 7.29 14.60
C MET A 321 13.51 7.24 13.12
N ILE A 322 13.57 8.40 12.44
CA ILE A 322 14.04 8.47 11.04
C ILE A 322 15.47 7.94 10.93
N LEU A 323 16.38 8.37 11.80
CA LEU A 323 17.78 7.94 11.76
C LEU A 323 17.92 6.45 12.06
N LEU A 324 17.20 5.93 13.07
CA LEU A 324 17.15 4.51 13.35
C LEU A 324 16.67 3.72 12.13
N LEU A 325 15.62 4.20 11.45
CA LEU A 325 15.10 3.56 10.26
C LEU A 325 16.08 3.62 9.08
N VAL A 326 16.71 4.76 8.85
CA VAL A 326 17.74 4.90 7.82
C VAL A 326 18.88 3.92 8.08
N PHE A 327 19.34 3.81 9.33
CA PHE A 327 20.35 2.84 9.73
C PHE A 327 19.92 1.40 9.41
N THR A 328 18.70 0.97 9.77
CA THR A 328 18.26 -0.40 9.49
C THR A 328 18.09 -0.66 7.98
N MET A 329 17.63 0.34 7.22
CA MET A 329 17.45 0.24 5.77
C MET A 329 18.77 0.12 5.01
N ILE A 330 19.85 0.74 5.49
CA ILE A 330 21.17 0.72 4.81
C ILE A 330 22.07 -0.41 5.31
N SER A 331 22.02 -0.73 6.61
CA SER A 331 22.87 -1.78 7.20
C SER A 331 22.33 -3.18 6.96
N LYS A 332 21.02 -3.30 6.63
CA LYS A 332 20.32 -4.58 6.48
C LYS A 332 20.40 -5.48 7.72
N VAL A 333 20.76 -4.94 8.90
CA VAL A 333 20.95 -5.70 10.15
C VAL A 333 19.66 -6.40 10.63
N VAL A 334 18.51 -5.84 10.28
CA VAL A 334 17.19 -6.39 10.62
C VAL A 334 16.66 -7.34 9.54
N SER A 335 17.38 -7.49 8.40
CA SER A 335 16.95 -8.37 7.31
C SER A 335 16.77 -9.80 7.81
N GLY A 336 15.63 -10.41 7.48
CA GLY A 336 15.23 -11.72 7.98
C GLY A 336 14.31 -11.68 9.20
N HIS A 337 14.16 -10.54 9.88
CA HIS A 337 13.22 -10.34 10.98
C HIS A 337 12.03 -9.49 10.53
N MET A 338 11.18 -10.05 9.66
CA MET A 338 10.06 -9.35 9.01
C MET A 338 9.20 -8.53 9.97
N GLY A 339 8.86 -9.08 11.14
CA GLY A 339 8.03 -8.38 12.14
C GLY A 339 8.68 -7.12 12.71
N LEU A 340 9.99 -7.15 12.99
CA LEU A 340 10.74 -6.00 13.50
C LEU A 340 10.91 -4.92 12.43
N GLU A 341 11.15 -5.32 11.18
CA GLU A 341 11.27 -4.41 10.03
C GLU A 341 9.96 -3.64 9.80
N ILE A 342 8.83 -4.35 9.74
CA ILE A 342 7.49 -3.77 9.64
C ILE A 342 7.22 -2.82 10.82
N LEU A 343 7.53 -3.25 12.05
CA LEU A 343 7.31 -2.44 13.25
C LEU A 343 8.08 -1.12 13.19
N LEU A 344 9.36 -1.15 12.82
CA LEU A 344 10.19 0.06 12.73
C LEU A 344 9.69 1.04 11.67
N HIS A 345 9.26 0.54 10.50
CA HIS A 345 8.64 1.38 9.47
C HIS A 345 7.36 2.03 9.96
N ILE A 346 6.47 1.26 10.58
CA ILE A 346 5.20 1.76 11.12
C ILE A 346 5.42 2.79 12.24
N LEU A 347 6.31 2.51 13.19
CA LEU A 347 6.59 3.42 14.31
C LEU A 347 7.23 4.72 13.83
N THR A 348 8.15 4.65 12.87
CA THR A 348 8.78 5.84 12.28
C THR A 348 7.75 6.68 11.53
N PHE A 349 6.93 6.04 10.69
CA PHE A 349 5.80 6.70 10.03
C PHE A 349 4.89 7.40 11.04
N PHE A 350 4.47 6.70 12.11
CA PHE A 350 3.59 7.26 13.12
C PHE A 350 4.22 8.46 13.86
N ALA A 351 5.50 8.35 14.27
CA ALA A 351 6.20 9.44 14.95
C ALA A 351 6.31 10.69 14.07
N VAL A 352 6.66 10.52 12.79
CA VAL A 352 6.78 11.63 11.83
C VAL A 352 5.41 12.23 11.51
N ALA A 353 4.40 11.40 11.26
CA ALA A 353 3.04 11.85 11.00
C ALA A 353 2.48 12.63 12.20
N LEU A 354 2.69 12.13 13.42
CA LEU A 354 2.26 12.79 14.65
C LEU A 354 2.97 14.13 14.86
N MET A 355 4.27 14.20 14.59
CA MET A 355 5.04 15.44 14.62
C MET A 355 4.46 16.49 13.65
N CYS A 356 4.25 16.12 12.39
CA CYS A 356 3.70 17.04 11.38
C CYS A 356 2.27 17.48 11.70
N HIS A 357 1.39 16.56 12.10
CA HIS A 357 0.01 16.88 12.47
C HIS A 357 -0.07 17.69 13.76
N TYR A 358 0.84 17.48 14.72
CA TYR A 358 0.92 18.31 15.91
C TYR A 358 1.36 19.74 15.56
N GLU A 359 2.37 19.93 14.70
CA GLU A 359 2.75 21.27 14.22
C GLU A 359 1.61 21.97 13.47
N LEU A 360 0.81 21.24 12.68
CA LEU A 360 -0.42 21.76 12.05
C LEU A 360 -1.45 22.20 13.10
N ALA A 361 -1.73 21.34 14.08
CA ALA A 361 -2.68 21.64 15.13
C ALA A 361 -2.20 22.81 16.00
N TYR A 362 -0.89 22.92 16.26
CA TYR A 362 -0.29 24.01 17.01
C TYR A 362 -0.38 25.34 16.26
N ASP A 363 -0.14 25.33 14.95
CA ASP A 363 -0.18 26.52 14.07
C ASP A 363 -1.57 26.82 13.47
N ARG A 364 -2.64 26.14 13.93
CA ARG A 364 -4.01 26.37 13.44
C ARG A 364 -4.46 27.83 13.65
N PRO A 365 -5.17 28.45 12.70
CA PRO A 365 -5.64 29.84 12.81
C PRO A 365 -6.95 29.95 13.59
N SER A 366 -7.41 31.17 13.86
CA SER A 366 -8.75 31.42 14.41
C SER A 366 -9.89 30.88 13.52
N THR A 367 -11.10 30.83 14.08
CA THR A 367 -12.31 30.34 13.41
C THR A 367 -12.66 31.08 12.12
N LYS A 368 -12.13 32.31 11.92
CA LYS A 368 -12.27 33.12 10.71
C LYS A 368 -11.65 32.45 9.48
N TYR A 369 -10.47 31.83 9.63
CA TYR A 369 -9.74 31.17 8.53
C TYR A 369 -9.86 29.64 8.57
N LEU A 370 -10.77 29.09 9.39
CA LEU A 370 -10.93 27.66 9.62
C LEU A 370 -11.17 26.85 8.33
N THR A 371 -12.06 27.32 7.46
CA THR A 371 -12.36 26.59 6.21
C THR A 371 -11.21 26.68 5.21
N GLU A 372 -10.44 27.77 5.22
CA GLU A 372 -9.22 27.91 4.41
C GLU A 372 -8.11 26.97 4.89
N PHE A 373 -7.93 26.86 6.20
CA PHE A 373 -6.96 25.94 6.80
C PHE A 373 -7.23 24.49 6.41
N TYR A 374 -8.48 24.02 6.54
CA TYR A 374 -8.86 22.67 6.12
C TYR A 374 -8.68 22.47 4.61
N LEU A 375 -9.03 23.47 3.79
CA LEU A 375 -8.81 23.43 2.35
C LEU A 375 -7.32 23.20 2.04
N LEU A 376 -6.42 23.97 2.63
CA LEU A 376 -4.96 23.85 2.40
C LEU A 376 -4.39 22.53 2.93
N MET A 377 -4.90 22.03 4.07
CA MET A 377 -4.58 20.66 4.53
C MET A 377 -4.98 19.61 3.50
N SER A 378 -6.19 19.70 2.92
CA SER A 378 -6.65 18.76 1.89
C SER A 378 -5.85 18.86 0.58
N VAL A 379 -5.35 20.06 0.23
CA VAL A 379 -4.41 20.23 -0.89
C VAL A 379 -3.12 19.45 -0.63
N GLY A 380 -2.53 19.58 0.57
CA GLY A 380 -1.34 18.81 0.95
C GLY A 380 -1.57 17.30 0.87
N GLY A 381 -2.70 16.82 1.41
CA GLY A 381 -3.09 15.41 1.31
C GLY A 381 -3.22 14.91 -0.13
N MET A 382 -3.95 15.63 -0.99
CA MET A 382 -4.11 15.28 -2.41
C MET A 382 -2.78 15.29 -3.17
N LEU A 383 -1.91 16.27 -2.92
CA LEU A 383 -0.57 16.31 -3.52
C LEU A 383 0.26 15.09 -3.10
N GLY A 384 0.13 14.63 -1.85
CA GLY A 384 0.74 13.39 -1.37
C GLY A 384 0.26 12.16 -2.14
N GLY A 385 -1.06 12.07 -2.39
CA GLY A 385 -1.64 11.04 -3.25
C GLY A 385 -1.12 11.06 -4.67
N ILE A 386 -1.18 12.23 -5.33
CA ILE A 386 -0.71 12.42 -6.71
C ILE A 386 0.77 12.07 -6.83
N PHE A 387 1.59 12.44 -5.84
CA PHE A 387 3.01 12.12 -5.84
C PHE A 387 3.25 10.61 -5.89
N ASN A 388 2.58 9.82 -5.03
CA ASN A 388 2.81 8.37 -4.94
C ASN A 388 2.11 7.58 -6.06
N ALA A 389 0.92 7.99 -6.49
CA ALA A 389 0.11 7.23 -7.42
C ALA A 389 0.40 7.56 -8.90
N ILE A 390 0.88 8.78 -9.19
CA ILE A 390 1.02 9.28 -10.57
C ILE A 390 2.45 9.73 -10.85
N VAL A 391 2.97 10.68 -10.06
CA VAL A 391 4.28 11.29 -10.38
C VAL A 391 5.42 10.29 -10.20
N ALA A 392 5.51 9.61 -9.06
CA ALA A 392 6.61 8.70 -8.78
C ALA A 392 6.68 7.50 -9.75
N PRO A 393 5.57 6.81 -10.10
CA PRO A 393 5.61 5.74 -11.08
C PRO A 393 5.99 6.18 -12.50
N LEU A 394 5.65 7.42 -12.89
CA LEU A 394 6.00 7.96 -14.21
C LEU A 394 7.45 8.45 -14.30
N VAL A 395 8.02 8.91 -13.17
CA VAL A 395 9.37 9.48 -13.12
C VAL A 395 10.42 8.45 -12.74
N PHE A 396 10.10 7.49 -11.86
CA PHE A 396 11.05 6.55 -11.30
C PHE A 396 10.71 5.10 -11.61
N LYS A 397 11.68 4.36 -12.18
CA LYS A 397 11.58 2.90 -12.35
C LYS A 397 11.70 2.11 -11.04
N HIS A 398 12.23 2.75 -10.00
CA HIS A 398 12.37 2.18 -8.67
C HIS A 398 11.49 2.93 -7.67
N ALA A 399 11.21 2.32 -6.51
CA ALA A 399 10.36 2.86 -5.46
C ALA A 399 11.05 3.96 -4.62
N PHE A 400 11.44 5.07 -5.25
CA PHE A 400 12.13 6.18 -4.57
C PHE A 400 11.20 7.10 -3.77
N GLU A 401 9.89 7.03 -3.97
CA GLU A 401 8.91 7.87 -3.30
C GLU A 401 9.03 7.85 -1.77
N TYR A 402 9.19 6.67 -1.16
CA TYR A 402 9.25 6.54 0.29
C TYR A 402 10.55 7.14 0.88
N PRO A 403 11.76 6.78 0.41
CA PRO A 403 13.00 7.45 0.81
C PRO A 403 12.99 8.97 0.61
N LEU A 404 12.48 9.46 -0.52
CA LEU A 404 12.41 10.89 -0.81
C LEU A 404 11.54 11.63 0.20
N VAL A 405 10.41 11.07 0.59
CA VAL A 405 9.50 11.72 1.53
C VAL A 405 10.05 11.66 2.96
N LEU A 406 10.81 10.63 3.34
CA LEU A 406 11.57 10.63 4.60
C LEU A 406 12.59 11.78 4.65
N ILE A 407 13.29 12.04 3.54
CA ILE A 407 14.21 13.18 3.42
C ILE A 407 13.44 14.51 3.52
N ILE A 408 12.28 14.63 2.88
CA ILE A 408 11.42 15.83 3.00
C ILE A 408 10.93 15.99 4.45
N ALA A 409 10.62 14.90 5.16
CA ALA A 409 10.23 14.96 6.57
C ALA A 409 11.32 15.57 7.46
N CYS A 410 12.60 15.26 7.18
CA CYS A 410 13.74 15.88 7.85
C CYS A 410 13.78 17.41 7.72
N LEU A 411 13.28 17.98 6.60
CA LEU A 411 13.18 19.42 6.39
C LEU A 411 12.11 20.09 7.28
N LEU A 412 11.14 19.32 7.77
CA LEU A 412 10.00 19.80 8.55
C LEU A 412 10.20 19.67 10.06
N VAL A 413 11.31 19.07 10.51
CA VAL A 413 11.62 18.94 11.93
C VAL A 413 11.78 20.33 12.56
N PRO A 414 11.00 20.67 13.61
CA PRO A 414 11.11 21.98 14.25
C PRO A 414 12.42 22.07 15.04
N SER A 415 13.09 23.23 15.00
CA SER A 415 14.33 23.43 15.77
C SER A 415 14.04 23.59 17.27
N LEU A 416 15.02 23.32 18.13
CA LEU A 416 14.85 23.44 19.59
C LEU A 416 14.40 24.85 20.00
N ALA A 417 14.94 25.88 19.33
CA ALA A 417 14.52 27.27 19.52
C ALA A 417 13.04 27.51 19.15
N GLN A 418 12.55 26.88 18.08
CA GLN A 418 11.14 26.98 17.69
C GLN A 418 10.22 26.23 18.65
N MET A 419 10.65 25.09 19.19
CA MET A 419 9.86 24.26 20.11
C MET A 419 9.69 24.92 21.49
N THR A 420 10.72 25.63 21.95
CA THR A 420 10.75 26.30 23.26
C THR A 420 10.13 27.69 23.27
N ALA A 421 9.94 28.30 22.09
CA ALA A 421 9.29 29.61 21.97
C ALA A 421 7.82 29.54 22.43
N ALA A 422 7.43 30.43 23.36
CA ALA A 422 6.04 30.60 23.77
C ALA A 422 5.20 31.16 22.61
N LYS A 423 3.99 30.63 22.42
CA LYS A 423 3.04 31.12 21.39
C LYS A 423 2.67 32.56 21.73
N THR A 424 3.32 33.54 21.10
CA THR A 424 2.97 34.94 21.27
C THR A 424 1.80 35.24 20.34
N PRO A 425 0.60 35.59 20.84
CA PRO A 425 -0.53 35.91 19.97
C PRO A 425 -0.19 37.12 19.09
N GLY A 426 -0.50 37.05 17.79
CA GLY A 426 -0.49 38.23 16.91
C GLY A 426 0.88 38.76 16.46
N THR A 427 1.97 38.00 16.57
CA THR A 427 3.25 38.42 15.97
C THR A 427 3.62 37.58 14.75
N ASP A 428 3.33 38.11 13.56
CA ASP A 428 3.91 37.70 12.28
C ASP A 428 5.42 38.06 12.23
N ARG A 429 6.19 37.61 13.23
CA ARG A 429 7.63 37.80 13.28
C ARG A 429 8.33 36.49 13.63
N ALA A 430 8.40 35.62 12.65
CA ALA A 430 9.60 34.81 12.45
C ALA A 430 9.84 34.63 10.95
N ALA A 431 10.87 35.31 10.44
CA ALA A 431 11.64 35.06 9.21
C ALA A 431 11.80 36.22 8.21
N SER A 432 11.59 37.49 8.60
CA SER A 432 12.28 38.60 7.91
C SER A 432 12.94 39.52 8.93
N ALA A 433 14.25 39.69 8.77
CA ALA A 433 15.02 40.64 9.55
C ALA A 433 14.64 42.06 9.12
N ASN A 434 14.26 42.93 10.06
CA ASN A 434 14.92 44.24 10.17
C ASN A 434 14.71 44.93 11.54
N PRO A 435 15.72 45.68 12.02
CA PRO A 435 15.74 46.36 13.30
C PRO A 435 15.17 47.78 13.15
N SER A 436 14.30 48.17 14.07
CA SER A 436 13.94 49.57 14.28
C SER A 436 14.00 49.82 15.78
N GLY A 437 15.17 50.27 16.22
CA GLY A 437 15.50 50.53 17.62
C GLY A 437 16.92 51.08 17.71
N ASN A 438 17.06 52.35 17.36
CA ASN A 438 18.18 53.28 17.52
C ASN A 438 19.53 52.95 16.86
N ALA A 439 20.02 53.98 16.17
CA ALA A 439 21.19 53.97 15.32
C ALA A 439 22.49 53.86 16.14
N GLU A 440 23.25 52.80 15.87
CA GLU A 440 24.71 52.85 15.86
C GLU A 440 25.22 51.93 14.74
N SER A 441 26.07 52.49 13.90
CA SER A 441 26.50 52.01 12.59
C SER A 441 27.34 50.71 12.62
N GLN A 442 26.88 49.65 11.96
CA GLN A 442 27.69 48.46 11.59
C GLN A 442 27.27 47.89 10.23
N PRO A 443 28.09 47.97 9.16
CA PRO A 443 27.77 47.42 7.84
C PRO A 443 28.32 45.99 7.70
N LYS A 444 27.71 44.98 8.35
CA LYS A 444 28.09 43.55 8.14
C LYS A 444 26.91 42.59 8.37
N ARG A 445 26.08 42.30 7.35
CA ARG A 445 25.02 41.26 7.48
C ARG A 445 24.71 40.41 6.25
N SER A 446 25.37 40.62 5.11
CA SER A 446 25.18 39.80 3.89
C SER A 446 26.11 38.57 3.84
N TRP A 447 27.40 38.77 4.12
CA TRP A 447 28.43 37.73 4.06
C TRP A 447 28.20 36.55 5.03
N SER A 448 27.65 36.81 6.23
CA SER A 448 27.36 35.78 7.22
C SER A 448 26.22 34.84 6.81
N LYS A 449 25.24 35.32 6.03
CA LYS A 449 24.18 34.45 5.49
C LYS A 449 24.74 33.54 4.40
N TRP A 450 25.54 34.08 3.49
CA TRP A 450 26.18 33.30 2.42
C TRP A 450 27.08 32.18 2.98
N LEU A 451 27.87 32.49 4.04
CA LEU A 451 28.68 31.50 4.76
C LEU A 451 27.87 30.39 5.46
N VAL A 452 26.66 30.69 5.92
CA VAL A 452 25.79 29.66 6.54
C VAL A 452 25.19 28.75 5.47
N TRP A 453 24.69 29.33 4.38
CA TRP A 453 24.15 28.58 3.25
C TRP A 453 25.20 27.69 2.58
N SER A 454 26.42 28.20 2.39
CA SER A 454 27.51 27.40 1.82
C SER A 454 27.88 26.22 2.71
N ARG A 455 27.86 26.37 4.04
CA ARG A 455 28.07 25.27 4.99
C ARG A 455 26.94 24.25 4.98
N ASP A 456 25.69 24.70 4.87
CA ASP A 456 24.52 23.82 4.83
C ASP A 456 24.48 22.96 3.55
N LEU A 457 25.18 23.38 2.49
CA LEU A 457 25.38 22.59 1.26
C LEU A 457 26.69 21.78 1.26
N LEU A 458 27.79 22.34 1.77
CA LEU A 458 29.11 21.68 1.78
C LEU A 458 29.16 20.47 2.73
N ILE A 459 28.57 20.59 3.92
CA ILE A 459 28.62 19.51 4.93
C ILE A 459 27.98 18.22 4.41
N PRO A 460 26.77 18.23 3.81
CA PRO A 460 26.20 17.03 3.19
C PRO A 460 27.09 16.39 2.12
N VAL A 461 27.78 17.19 1.31
CA VAL A 461 28.74 16.69 0.31
C VAL A 461 29.92 15.99 0.98
N LEU A 462 30.46 16.57 2.05
CA LEU A 462 31.51 15.93 2.84
C LEU A 462 31.02 14.65 3.53
N VAL A 463 29.78 14.64 4.04
CA VAL A 463 29.15 13.44 4.61
C VAL A 463 29.03 12.35 3.55
N TYR A 464 28.61 12.68 2.33
CA TYR A 464 28.55 11.72 1.22
C TYR A 464 29.91 11.09 0.94
N PHE A 465 30.95 11.91 0.71
CA PHE A 465 32.29 11.39 0.39
C PHE A 465 32.90 10.60 1.55
N ALA A 466 32.71 11.05 2.79
CA ALA A 466 33.16 10.32 3.97
C ALA A 466 32.44 8.98 4.10
N PHE A 467 31.12 8.96 3.90
CA PHE A 467 30.33 7.74 3.95
C PHE A 467 30.70 6.77 2.82
N ASP A 468 30.80 7.24 1.59
CA ASP A 468 31.20 6.45 0.43
C ASP A 468 32.60 5.84 0.62
N TYR A 469 33.54 6.62 1.16
CA TYR A 469 34.87 6.13 1.53
C TYR A 469 34.78 5.04 2.60
N ILE A 470 34.09 5.29 3.72
CA ILE A 470 33.94 4.34 4.83
C ILE A 470 33.23 3.05 4.37
N HIS A 471 32.21 3.16 3.53
CA HIS A 471 31.44 2.03 3.01
C HIS A 471 32.30 1.12 2.11
N LYS A 472 33.28 1.68 1.40
CA LYS A 472 34.21 0.95 0.54
C LYS A 472 35.44 0.41 1.27
N LEU A 473 35.76 0.92 2.46
CA LEU A 473 36.93 0.50 3.26
C LEU A 473 37.07 -1.03 3.39
N PRO A 474 36.02 -1.78 3.77
CA PRO A 474 36.19 -3.21 3.96
C PRO A 474 36.41 -4.02 2.66
N GLY A 475 36.40 -3.40 1.48
CA GLY A 475 36.66 -4.02 0.17
C GLY A 475 35.38 -4.48 -0.55
N ASN A 476 35.49 -4.95 -1.79
CA ASN A 476 34.33 -5.51 -2.54
C ASN A 476 34.04 -6.98 -2.17
N ASP A 477 35.02 -7.72 -1.63
CA ASP A 477 34.94 -9.18 -1.46
C ASP A 477 34.67 -9.65 -0.02
N TRP A 478 34.80 -8.80 1.00
CA TRP A 478 34.63 -9.22 2.40
C TRP A 478 33.19 -9.57 2.80
N TYR A 479 32.18 -8.98 2.14
CA TYR A 479 30.77 -9.31 2.40
C TYR A 479 30.40 -10.71 1.89
N ALA A 480 31.21 -11.29 0.98
CA ALA A 480 30.93 -12.55 0.29
C ALA A 480 31.96 -13.67 0.55
N ALA A 481 33.22 -13.37 0.89
CA ALA A 481 34.29 -14.37 0.83
C ALA A 481 34.72 -15.01 2.17
N GLU A 482 34.53 -14.36 3.32
CA GLU A 482 35.13 -14.83 4.59
C GLU A 482 34.16 -15.51 5.57
N ILE A 483 32.88 -15.61 5.23
CA ILE A 483 31.85 -16.23 6.09
C ILE A 483 31.87 -17.77 5.98
N LEU A 484 32.52 -18.36 4.97
CA LEU A 484 32.42 -19.81 4.70
C LEU A 484 33.69 -20.63 4.94
N ASN A 485 34.89 -20.06 4.89
CA ASN A 485 36.10 -20.90 4.75
C ASN A 485 37.18 -20.74 5.83
N GLY A 486 36.97 -19.96 6.89
CA GLY A 486 37.88 -19.94 8.06
C GLY A 486 39.36 -19.79 7.71
N SER A 487 39.67 -19.04 6.65
CA SER A 487 41.05 -18.88 6.16
C SER A 487 41.68 -17.66 6.82
N GLU A 488 42.71 -17.86 7.65
CA GLU A 488 43.53 -16.81 8.26
C GLU A 488 44.46 -16.07 7.27
N SER A 489 44.15 -16.10 5.96
CA SER A 489 45.06 -15.58 4.94
C SER A 489 44.76 -14.12 4.57
N GLY A 490 45.25 -13.20 5.42
CA GLY A 490 46.04 -12.04 5.00
C GLY A 490 45.38 -10.92 4.20
N GLY A 491 45.10 -9.81 4.89
CA GLY A 491 45.04 -8.46 4.31
C GLY A 491 45.62 -7.44 5.28
N SER A 492 46.61 -6.67 4.84
CA SER A 492 47.30 -5.61 5.62
C SER A 492 46.43 -4.37 5.86
N ASP A 493 45.14 -4.54 6.14
CA ASP A 493 44.22 -3.42 6.27
C ASP A 493 44.07 -3.01 7.73
N THR A 494 44.36 -1.74 7.99
CA THR A 494 44.28 -1.14 9.33
C THR A 494 42.84 -1.20 9.84
N PHE A 495 41.84 -1.16 8.95
CA PHE A 495 40.43 -1.28 9.29
C PHE A 495 40.09 -2.65 9.89
N CYS A 496 40.54 -3.75 9.27
CA CYS A 496 40.30 -5.11 9.79
C CYS A 496 40.90 -5.31 11.19
N ARG A 497 42.10 -4.76 11.45
CA ARG A 497 42.72 -4.83 12.79
C ARG A 497 41.91 -4.09 13.85
N ILE A 498 41.34 -2.93 13.50
CA ILE A 498 40.46 -2.16 14.39
C ILE A 498 39.18 -2.96 14.68
N VAL A 499 38.56 -3.54 13.65
CA VAL A 499 37.34 -4.35 13.80
C VAL A 499 37.58 -5.55 14.71
N ILE A 500 38.65 -6.33 14.48
CA ILE A 500 38.98 -7.50 15.29
C ILE A 500 39.28 -7.07 16.73
N SER A 501 40.09 -6.04 16.93
CA SER A 501 40.40 -5.54 18.27
C SER A 501 39.17 -5.05 19.04
N LEU A 502 38.23 -4.36 18.38
CA LEU A 502 36.98 -3.92 19.01
C LEU A 502 36.02 -5.09 19.26
N SER A 503 35.96 -6.05 18.33
CA SER A 503 35.19 -7.29 18.47
C SER A 503 35.60 -8.05 19.73
N ASP A 504 36.91 -8.27 19.90
CA ASP A 504 37.47 -8.99 21.04
C ASP A 504 37.27 -8.24 22.36
N ASN A 505 37.45 -6.91 22.36
CA ASN A 505 37.30 -6.08 23.56
C ASN A 505 35.84 -5.90 24.01
N LEU A 506 34.89 -5.84 23.06
CA LEU A 506 33.47 -5.60 23.34
C LEU A 506 32.64 -6.89 23.38
N ASN A 507 33.24 -8.05 23.08
CA ASN A 507 32.57 -9.34 22.95
C ASN A 507 31.37 -9.28 22.00
N LEU A 508 31.56 -8.61 20.85
CA LEU A 508 30.56 -8.46 19.79
C LEU A 508 31.08 -9.10 18.51
N ALA A 509 30.20 -9.68 17.70
CA ALA A 509 30.61 -10.22 16.40
C ALA A 509 31.24 -9.12 15.51
N PRO A 510 32.30 -9.43 14.73
CA PRO A 510 32.93 -8.47 13.82
C PRO A 510 31.93 -7.77 12.87
N GLN A 511 30.92 -8.50 12.40
CA GLN A 511 29.85 -7.97 11.55
C GLN A 511 29.06 -6.85 12.23
N THR A 512 28.79 -6.99 13.53
CA THR A 512 28.10 -5.97 14.33
C THR A 512 28.97 -4.72 14.49
N ILE A 513 30.27 -4.89 14.76
CA ILE A 513 31.22 -3.77 14.85
C ILE A 513 31.29 -3.02 13.52
N ILE A 514 31.32 -3.72 12.39
CA ILE A 514 31.32 -3.09 11.07
C ILE A 514 30.01 -2.35 10.83
N ALA A 515 28.86 -2.95 11.15
CA ALA A 515 27.58 -2.28 11.00
C ALA A 515 27.54 -0.96 11.82
N ILE A 516 28.11 -0.97 13.04
CA ILE A 516 28.22 0.22 13.88
C ILE A 516 29.13 1.27 13.23
N LEU A 517 30.36 0.90 12.85
CA LEU A 517 31.35 1.85 12.33
C LEU A 517 30.96 2.41 10.95
N VAL A 518 30.47 1.56 10.06
CA VAL A 518 30.17 1.91 8.67
C VAL A 518 28.82 2.62 8.55
N PHE A 519 27.80 2.17 9.28
CA PHE A 519 26.45 2.69 9.11
C PHE A 519 25.94 3.49 10.31
N ALA A 520 26.14 3.02 11.55
CA ALA A 520 25.58 3.70 12.72
C ALA A 520 26.27 5.05 13.00
N VAL A 521 27.60 5.11 12.96
CA VAL A 521 28.36 6.35 13.23
C VAL A 521 27.99 7.48 12.26
N PRO A 522 27.99 7.29 10.92
CA PRO A 522 27.57 8.34 9.99
C PRO A 522 26.12 8.79 10.20
N VAL A 523 25.21 7.88 10.52
CA VAL A 523 23.82 8.19 10.87
C VAL A 523 23.74 9.01 12.17
N MET A 524 24.51 8.65 13.20
CA MET A 524 24.58 9.42 14.45
C MET A 524 25.15 10.83 14.23
N VAL A 525 26.12 11.00 13.31
CA VAL A 525 26.63 12.34 12.95
C VAL A 525 25.51 13.24 12.42
N CYS A 526 24.55 12.68 11.66
CA CYS A 526 23.41 13.44 11.16
C CYS A 526 22.53 14.00 12.29
N PHE A 527 22.46 13.34 13.45
CA PHE A 527 21.67 13.83 14.60
C PHE A 527 22.13 15.21 15.08
N PHE A 528 23.43 15.50 15.02
CA PHE A 528 23.97 16.82 15.37
C PHE A 528 23.54 17.95 14.42
N PHE A 529 22.90 17.61 13.30
CA PHE A 529 22.39 18.59 12.34
C PHE A 529 20.89 18.86 12.47
N VAL A 530 20.17 18.20 13.40
CA VAL A 530 18.70 18.32 13.55
C VAL A 530 18.21 19.76 13.71
N ASP A 531 18.95 20.62 14.42
CA ASP A 531 18.61 22.05 14.56
C ASP A 531 18.79 22.88 13.26
N ARG A 532 19.31 22.27 12.20
CA ARG A 532 19.50 22.83 10.86
C ARG A 532 18.81 21.93 9.83
N PRO A 533 17.47 22.03 9.66
CA PRO A 533 16.68 21.07 8.88
C PRO A 533 17.17 20.82 7.46
N LEU A 534 17.64 21.86 6.75
CA LEU A 534 18.22 21.71 5.41
C LEU A 534 19.47 20.83 5.42
N ARG A 535 20.41 21.11 6.32
CA ARG A 535 21.64 20.32 6.47
C ARG A 535 21.32 18.89 6.89
N PHE A 536 20.41 18.73 7.85
CA PHE A 536 19.98 17.42 8.32
C PHE A 536 19.42 16.56 7.19
N ALA A 537 18.44 17.09 6.44
CA ALA A 537 17.82 16.37 5.34
C ALA A 537 18.82 16.00 4.24
N LEU A 538 19.70 16.93 3.85
CA LEU A 538 20.71 16.66 2.82
C LEU A 538 21.76 15.65 3.29
N SER A 539 22.15 15.66 4.57
CA SER A 539 23.05 14.64 5.13
C SER A 539 22.41 13.24 5.20
N VAL A 540 21.11 13.15 5.54
CA VAL A 540 20.36 11.89 5.45
C VAL A 540 20.27 11.41 4.00
N ALA A 541 20.00 12.31 3.05
CA ALA A 541 19.95 11.99 1.62
C ALA A 541 21.30 11.49 1.09
N ALA A 542 22.40 12.11 1.53
CA ALA A 542 23.76 11.73 1.19
C ALA A 542 24.11 10.30 1.60
N ILE A 543 23.49 9.77 2.66
CA ILE A 543 23.72 8.40 3.14
C ILE A 543 22.72 7.42 2.49
N LEU A 544 21.43 7.77 2.46
CA LEU A 544 20.36 6.87 2.07
C LEU A 544 20.27 6.62 0.55
N MET A 545 20.38 7.67 -0.26
CA MET A 545 20.13 7.58 -1.70
C MET A 545 21.17 6.73 -2.47
N PRO A 546 22.48 6.86 -2.22
CA PRO A 546 23.48 6.04 -2.93
C PRO A 546 23.28 4.54 -2.72
N ILE A 547 23.01 4.12 -1.48
CA ILE A 547 22.78 2.71 -1.16
C ILE A 547 21.49 2.22 -1.78
N LYS A 548 20.41 3.00 -1.70
CA LYS A 548 19.15 2.58 -2.33
C LYS A 548 19.26 2.50 -3.84
N TYR A 549 20.01 3.40 -4.47
CA TYR A 549 20.32 3.29 -5.90
C TYR A 549 21.14 2.03 -6.20
N GLN A 550 22.19 1.75 -5.43
CA GLN A 550 23.01 0.56 -5.60
C GLN A 550 22.20 -0.74 -5.40
N ASP A 551 21.41 -0.86 -4.35
CA ASP A 551 20.51 -2.00 -4.10
C ASP A 551 19.45 -2.18 -5.21
N SER A 552 19.03 -1.07 -5.81
CA SER A 552 18.04 -1.08 -6.89
C SER A 552 18.64 -1.52 -8.23
N VAL A 553 19.95 -1.42 -8.40
CA VAL A 553 20.66 -1.70 -9.66
C VAL A 553 21.46 -3.01 -9.60
N MET A 554 22.08 -3.32 -8.46
CA MET A 554 22.93 -4.50 -8.31
C MET A 554 22.11 -5.79 -8.32
N GLY A 555 22.58 -6.80 -9.06
CA GLY A 555 21.93 -8.11 -9.20
C GLY A 555 20.83 -8.18 -10.27
N TYR A 556 20.27 -7.05 -10.69
CA TYR A 556 19.23 -7.01 -11.72
C TYR A 556 19.81 -6.63 -13.09
N ILE A 557 19.51 -7.44 -14.11
CA ILE A 557 19.88 -7.17 -15.50
C ILE A 557 18.86 -6.27 -16.21
N HIS A 558 17.64 -6.19 -15.67
CA HIS A 558 16.59 -5.31 -16.16
C HIS A 558 15.62 -4.95 -15.04
N VAL A 559 15.16 -3.70 -15.03
CA VAL A 559 14.08 -3.25 -14.16
C VAL A 559 13.15 -2.38 -14.98
N ASP A 560 11.85 -2.66 -14.84
CA ASP A 560 10.79 -1.86 -15.41
C ASP A 560 9.67 -1.63 -14.40
N ARG A 561 8.89 -0.58 -14.60
CA ARG A 561 7.79 -0.22 -13.69
C ARG A 561 6.52 -0.01 -14.50
N SER A 562 5.52 -0.83 -14.23
CA SER A 562 4.16 -0.71 -14.78
C SER A 562 3.20 -0.18 -13.71
N PHE A 563 1.92 -0.01 -14.08
CA PHE A 563 0.87 0.23 -13.10
C PHE A 563 0.69 -0.92 -12.11
N PHE A 564 0.97 -2.16 -12.53
CA PHE A 564 0.76 -3.34 -11.67
C PHE A 564 1.90 -3.56 -10.67
N GLY A 565 3.08 -2.97 -10.93
CA GLY A 565 4.17 -2.81 -9.97
C GLY A 565 5.55 -2.78 -10.62
N ILE A 566 6.59 -3.16 -9.87
CA ILE A 566 7.98 -3.12 -10.34
C ILE A 566 8.41 -4.53 -10.75
N LEU A 567 8.69 -4.71 -12.04
CA LEU A 567 9.19 -5.93 -12.64
C LEU A 567 10.71 -5.91 -12.65
N LYS A 568 11.33 -6.98 -12.15
CA LYS A 568 12.79 -7.13 -12.07
C LYS A 568 13.19 -8.43 -12.76
N VAL A 569 14.21 -8.36 -13.62
CA VAL A 569 14.88 -9.54 -14.15
C VAL A 569 16.22 -9.67 -13.46
N GLU A 570 16.39 -10.74 -12.69
CA GLU A 570 17.64 -11.08 -11.99
C GLU A 570 18.39 -12.16 -12.78
N LYS A 571 19.70 -12.01 -12.95
CA LYS A 571 20.58 -13.10 -13.40
C LYS A 571 21.20 -13.75 -12.17
N ARG A 572 20.79 -14.98 -11.86
CA ARG A 572 21.27 -15.72 -10.68
C ARG A 572 21.88 -17.05 -11.09
N GLY A 573 23.21 -17.11 -11.08
CA GLY A 573 23.96 -18.28 -11.54
C GLY A 573 23.63 -18.60 -13.00
N THR A 574 23.04 -19.78 -13.23
CA THR A 574 22.66 -20.30 -14.54
C THR A 574 21.26 -19.88 -15.00
N PHE A 575 20.57 -19.03 -14.24
CA PHE A 575 19.17 -18.68 -14.47
C PHE A 575 18.94 -17.18 -14.70
N ASN A 576 17.96 -16.87 -15.55
CA ASN A 576 17.25 -15.59 -15.55
C ASN A 576 15.91 -15.79 -14.80
N ARG A 577 15.58 -14.90 -13.87
CA ARG A 577 14.36 -14.95 -13.06
C ARG A 577 13.54 -13.68 -13.24
N LEU A 578 12.24 -13.83 -13.48
CA LEU A 578 11.30 -12.71 -13.49
C LEU A 578 10.66 -12.59 -12.11
N ILE A 579 10.87 -11.46 -11.46
CA ILE A 579 10.44 -11.21 -10.09
C ILE A 579 9.56 -9.96 -10.07
N HIS A 580 8.47 -10.01 -9.31
CA HIS A 580 7.60 -8.88 -9.03
C HIS A 580 7.27 -8.85 -7.54
N GLY A 581 7.72 -7.80 -6.85
CA GLY A 581 7.66 -7.75 -5.39
C GLY A 581 8.39 -8.95 -4.76
N THR A 582 7.68 -9.76 -3.97
CA THR A 582 8.18 -10.98 -3.33
C THR A 582 7.94 -12.26 -4.14
N THR A 583 7.33 -12.17 -5.33
CA THR A 583 6.87 -13.33 -6.11
C THR A 583 7.72 -13.59 -7.33
N LEU A 584 8.05 -14.87 -7.52
CA LEU A 584 8.75 -15.40 -8.68
C LEU A 584 7.71 -15.80 -9.74
N HIS A 585 7.71 -15.11 -10.88
CA HIS A 585 6.79 -15.36 -12.00
C HIS A 585 7.28 -16.43 -12.97
N GLY A 586 8.52 -16.88 -12.79
CA GLY A 586 9.11 -17.94 -13.59
C GLY A 586 10.61 -17.74 -13.75
N THR A 587 11.23 -18.80 -14.23
CA THR A 587 12.68 -18.91 -14.41
C THR A 587 12.94 -19.54 -15.76
N GLN A 588 14.04 -19.14 -16.41
CA GLN A 588 14.60 -19.86 -17.55
C GLN A 588 16.11 -19.97 -17.38
N PHE A 589 16.72 -21.02 -17.93
CA PHE A 589 18.17 -21.07 -18.07
C PHE A 589 18.67 -19.89 -18.91
N ASN A 590 19.74 -19.26 -18.46
CA ASN A 590 20.37 -18.17 -19.20
C ASN A 590 21.23 -18.70 -20.36
N GLU A 591 21.54 -17.80 -21.29
CA GLU A 591 22.30 -18.14 -22.50
C GLU A 591 23.68 -18.72 -22.21
N ASP A 592 24.33 -18.32 -21.12
CA ASP A 592 25.66 -18.82 -20.76
C ASP A 592 25.60 -20.31 -20.39
N PHE A 593 24.61 -20.70 -19.58
CA PHE A 593 24.40 -22.11 -19.24
C PHE A 593 23.97 -22.91 -20.47
N VAL A 594 23.04 -22.39 -21.28
CA VAL A 594 22.57 -23.09 -22.48
C VAL A 594 23.71 -23.39 -23.48
N ARG A 595 24.76 -22.55 -23.52
CA ARG A 595 25.91 -22.81 -24.39
C ARG A 595 26.83 -23.91 -23.87
N HIS A 596 26.94 -24.08 -22.55
CA HIS A 596 27.96 -24.94 -21.92
C HIS A 596 27.38 -26.12 -21.13
N TRP A 597 26.05 -26.26 -20.99
CA TRP A 597 25.44 -27.32 -20.17
C TRP A 597 25.83 -28.75 -20.62
N ARG A 598 26.19 -28.92 -21.90
CA ARG A 598 26.67 -30.20 -22.43
C ARG A 598 28.08 -30.54 -21.95
N ASP A 599 28.88 -29.53 -21.60
CA ASP A 599 30.24 -29.69 -21.07
C ASP A 599 30.20 -30.13 -19.60
N ASP A 600 29.21 -29.66 -18.83
CA ASP A 600 29.01 -30.01 -17.41
C ASP A 600 28.49 -31.44 -17.19
N LEU A 601 27.91 -32.09 -18.21
CA LEU A 601 27.33 -33.44 -18.13
C LEU A 601 28.33 -34.58 -18.44
N GLN A 602 29.61 -34.28 -18.61
CA GLN A 602 30.66 -35.27 -18.93
C GLN A 602 30.92 -36.32 -17.82
N PHE A 603 30.15 -36.32 -16.72
CA PHE A 603 30.34 -37.22 -15.56
C PHE A 603 29.31 -38.36 -15.42
N MET A 604 28.39 -38.58 -16.37
CA MET A 604 27.58 -39.79 -16.37
C MET A 604 28.43 -40.98 -16.82
N ILE A 605 28.95 -41.77 -15.87
CA ILE A 605 29.64 -43.04 -16.14
C ILE A 605 28.62 -44.00 -16.76
N PRO A 606 28.71 -44.31 -18.07
CA PRO A 606 27.79 -45.22 -18.73
C PRO A 606 28.10 -46.66 -18.29
N ASN A 607 27.09 -47.44 -17.92
CA ASN A 607 27.28 -48.85 -17.54
C ASN A 607 27.28 -49.78 -18.77
N SER A 608 26.96 -49.24 -19.95
CA SER A 608 26.87 -49.96 -21.22
C SER A 608 27.17 -49.04 -22.41
N PRO A 609 27.73 -49.55 -23.53
CA PRO A 609 27.82 -48.83 -24.80
C PRO A 609 26.45 -48.34 -25.31
N TRP A 610 25.36 -49.04 -24.98
CA TRP A 610 24.00 -48.60 -25.31
C TRP A 610 23.55 -47.39 -24.50
N ASP A 611 24.01 -47.25 -23.25
CA ASP A 611 23.74 -46.06 -22.44
C ASP A 611 24.41 -44.84 -23.07
N VAL A 612 25.61 -44.99 -23.63
CA VAL A 612 26.29 -43.91 -24.37
C VAL A 612 25.47 -43.46 -25.58
N VAL A 613 24.94 -44.39 -26.37
CA VAL A 613 24.14 -44.08 -27.56
C VAL A 613 22.80 -43.45 -27.17
N VAL A 614 22.12 -43.97 -26.14
CA VAL A 614 20.85 -43.44 -25.65
C VAL A 614 21.03 -42.06 -25.02
N ILE A 615 22.06 -41.87 -24.19
CA ILE A 615 22.39 -40.59 -23.56
C ILE A 615 22.84 -39.58 -24.62
N ALA A 616 23.69 -39.97 -25.58
CA ALA A 616 24.11 -39.10 -26.69
C ALA A 616 22.93 -38.71 -27.59
N GLY A 617 22.06 -39.66 -27.94
CA GLY A 617 20.85 -39.40 -28.72
C GLY A 617 19.84 -38.52 -27.97
N ALA A 618 19.63 -38.77 -26.68
CA ALA A 618 18.81 -37.93 -25.82
C ALA A 618 19.39 -36.51 -25.69
N ASN A 619 20.71 -36.37 -25.50
CA ASN A 619 21.39 -35.07 -25.42
C ASN A 619 21.39 -34.28 -26.74
N TRP A 620 21.29 -34.97 -27.89
CA TRP A 620 21.20 -34.35 -29.21
C TRP A 620 19.80 -33.79 -29.49
N HIS A 621 18.76 -34.38 -28.90
CA HIS A 621 17.36 -33.95 -29.10
C HIS A 621 16.78 -33.14 -27.94
N TYR A 622 17.39 -33.22 -26.76
CA TYR A 622 16.98 -32.45 -25.60
C TYR A 622 17.57 -31.04 -25.65
N ASP A 623 16.69 -30.05 -25.73
CA ASP A 623 17.03 -28.65 -25.64
C ASP A 623 16.64 -28.13 -24.26
N VAL A 624 17.65 -27.87 -23.42
CA VAL A 624 17.46 -27.33 -22.06
C VAL A 624 16.72 -25.98 -22.06
N ARG A 625 16.73 -25.22 -23.16
CA ARG A 625 15.91 -24.00 -23.29
C ARG A 625 14.41 -24.29 -23.21
N GLN A 626 14.00 -25.53 -23.48
CA GLN A 626 12.61 -25.96 -23.51
C GLN A 626 12.19 -26.68 -22.23
N GLU A 627 13.05 -26.72 -21.21
CA GLU A 627 12.67 -27.27 -19.92
C GLU A 627 11.84 -26.24 -19.16
N PRO A 628 10.57 -26.52 -18.82
CA PRO A 628 9.78 -25.64 -17.98
C PRO A 628 10.32 -25.72 -16.54
N LEU A 629 10.70 -24.58 -15.98
CA LEU A 629 11.24 -24.49 -14.63
C LEU A 629 10.20 -23.98 -13.62
N THR A 630 10.64 -23.71 -12.40
CA THR A 630 9.84 -23.17 -11.29
C THR A 630 8.71 -24.16 -10.94
N TYR A 631 7.48 -23.70 -10.76
CA TYR A 631 6.33 -24.55 -10.44
C TYR A 631 5.62 -25.10 -11.69
N TYR A 632 6.15 -24.84 -12.89
CA TYR A 632 5.69 -25.45 -14.15
C TYR A 632 6.46 -26.72 -14.53
N HIS A 633 7.32 -27.22 -13.65
CA HIS A 633 8.24 -28.31 -13.91
C HIS A 633 7.53 -29.61 -14.35
N ARG A 634 8.19 -30.40 -15.22
CA ARG A 634 7.61 -31.62 -15.81
C ARG A 634 7.17 -32.66 -14.78
N THR A 635 7.88 -32.73 -13.65
CA THR A 635 7.56 -33.66 -12.55
C THR A 635 6.49 -33.13 -11.60
N GLY A 636 6.07 -31.88 -11.74
CA GLY A 636 5.05 -31.27 -10.88
C GLY A 636 3.62 -31.37 -11.45
N PRO A 637 2.65 -30.69 -10.80
CA PRO A 637 1.23 -30.76 -11.12
C PRO A 637 0.89 -30.32 -12.56
N VAL A 638 1.53 -29.25 -13.05
CA VAL A 638 1.33 -28.75 -14.42
C VAL A 638 1.78 -29.79 -15.44
N GLY A 639 2.95 -30.40 -15.22
CA GLY A 639 3.45 -31.47 -16.06
C GLY A 639 2.54 -32.70 -16.06
N ALA A 640 1.95 -33.04 -14.90
CA ALA A 640 0.97 -34.12 -14.79
C ALA A 640 -0.32 -33.84 -15.57
N ALA A 641 -0.85 -32.61 -15.49
CA ALA A 641 -2.03 -32.22 -16.26
C ALA A 641 -1.81 -32.32 -17.78
N PHE A 642 -0.63 -31.91 -18.27
CA PHE A 642 -0.27 -32.11 -19.68
C PHE A 642 -0.05 -33.58 -20.06
N ARG A 643 0.46 -34.42 -19.14
CA ARG A 643 0.54 -35.87 -19.40
C ARG A 643 -0.85 -36.47 -19.57
N GLU A 644 -1.79 -36.15 -18.67
CA GLU A 644 -3.18 -36.60 -18.77
C GLU A 644 -3.84 -36.13 -20.07
N LEU A 645 -3.64 -34.85 -20.46
CA LEU A 645 -4.12 -34.31 -21.73
C LEU A 645 -3.59 -35.08 -22.95
N ARG A 646 -2.34 -35.56 -22.89
CA ARG A 646 -1.69 -36.27 -23.99
C ARG A 646 -2.12 -37.73 -24.11
N THR A 647 -2.55 -38.36 -23.01
CA THR A 647 -2.91 -39.78 -22.99
C THR A 647 -4.41 -40.04 -23.08
N ARG A 648 -5.25 -39.08 -22.66
CA ARG A 648 -6.71 -39.22 -22.69
C ARG A 648 -7.22 -39.49 -24.11
N LYS A 649 -8.29 -40.28 -24.19
CA LYS A 649 -8.93 -40.72 -25.45
C LYS A 649 -7.94 -41.31 -26.47
N GLY A 650 -6.93 -42.05 -26.01
CA GLY A 650 -5.90 -42.62 -26.89
C GLY A 650 -5.03 -41.57 -27.59
N GLY A 651 -4.92 -40.37 -27.03
CA GLY A 651 -4.12 -39.27 -27.56
C GLY A 651 -4.85 -38.31 -28.50
N ALA A 652 -6.16 -38.49 -28.71
CA ALA A 652 -6.96 -37.59 -29.57
C ALA A 652 -6.91 -36.12 -29.09
N ASP A 653 -6.85 -35.89 -27.78
CA ASP A 653 -6.82 -34.54 -27.20
C ASP A 653 -5.39 -33.99 -27.01
N ALA A 654 -4.35 -34.69 -27.47
CA ALA A 654 -2.96 -34.29 -27.23
C ALA A 654 -2.62 -32.89 -27.78
N LYS A 655 -3.30 -32.47 -28.85
CA LYS A 655 -3.18 -31.13 -29.47
C LYS A 655 -4.40 -30.25 -29.24
N ALA A 656 -5.29 -30.62 -28.33
CA ALA A 656 -6.48 -29.82 -28.04
C ALA A 656 -6.08 -28.42 -27.50
N PRO A 657 -6.92 -27.39 -27.73
CA PRO A 657 -6.61 -26.03 -27.28
C PRO A 657 -6.41 -25.94 -25.76
N VAL A 658 -5.40 -25.18 -25.35
CA VAL A 658 -5.08 -24.91 -23.94
C VAL A 658 -5.11 -23.41 -23.68
N ALA A 659 -5.57 -23.02 -22.48
CA ALA A 659 -5.52 -21.65 -22.02
C ALA A 659 -4.73 -21.51 -20.71
N MET A 660 -4.15 -20.33 -20.52
CA MET A 660 -3.43 -19.94 -19.31
C MET A 660 -3.80 -18.49 -18.97
N VAL A 661 -4.26 -18.27 -17.74
CA VAL A 661 -4.46 -16.94 -17.18
C VAL A 661 -3.18 -16.56 -16.42
N GLY A 662 -2.47 -15.54 -16.92
CA GLY A 662 -1.12 -15.14 -16.53
C GLY A 662 -0.05 -15.63 -17.51
N LEU A 663 0.81 -14.73 -18.00
CA LEU A 663 1.91 -15.11 -18.91
C LEU A 663 3.14 -15.64 -18.16
N GLY A 664 3.47 -15.04 -17.02
CA GLY A 664 4.72 -15.33 -16.30
C GLY A 664 5.94 -15.14 -17.22
N THR A 665 6.91 -16.06 -17.19
CA THR A 665 7.99 -16.12 -18.20
C THR A 665 7.61 -16.88 -19.47
N GLY A 666 6.34 -17.31 -19.60
CA GLY A 666 5.86 -18.10 -20.74
C GLY A 666 6.18 -19.59 -20.66
N SER A 667 6.60 -20.11 -19.50
CA SER A 667 7.04 -21.52 -19.30
C SER A 667 6.03 -22.57 -19.76
N VAL A 668 4.72 -22.30 -19.66
CA VAL A 668 3.68 -23.22 -20.17
C VAL A 668 3.83 -23.49 -21.67
N SER A 669 4.43 -22.57 -22.42
CA SER A 669 4.70 -22.73 -23.86
C SER A 669 5.64 -23.92 -24.16
N CYS A 670 6.44 -24.40 -23.19
CA CYS A 670 7.27 -25.59 -23.33
C CYS A 670 6.48 -26.87 -23.58
N TYR A 671 5.20 -26.90 -23.20
CA TYR A 671 4.34 -28.07 -23.37
C TYR A 671 3.61 -28.10 -24.71
N ALA A 672 3.55 -26.96 -25.41
CA ALA A 672 2.80 -26.80 -26.64
C ALA A 672 3.41 -27.64 -27.78
N LEU A 673 2.55 -28.42 -28.44
CA LEU A 673 2.90 -29.24 -29.60
C LEU A 673 2.72 -28.47 -30.93
N PRO A 674 3.38 -28.91 -32.01
CA PRO A 674 3.17 -28.33 -33.34
C PRO A 674 1.69 -28.40 -33.77
N GLY A 675 1.12 -27.24 -34.13
CA GLY A 675 -0.28 -27.04 -34.49
C GLY A 675 -1.26 -26.94 -33.31
N GLN A 676 -0.79 -27.08 -32.06
CA GLN A 676 -1.64 -26.89 -30.88
C GLN A 676 -1.82 -25.40 -30.61
N LYS A 677 -3.07 -25.01 -30.31
CA LYS A 677 -3.41 -23.65 -29.89
C LYS A 677 -3.20 -23.47 -28.39
N LEU A 678 -2.39 -22.49 -28.01
CA LEU A 678 -2.15 -22.07 -26.63
C LEU A 678 -2.48 -20.58 -26.48
N VAL A 679 -3.43 -20.25 -25.60
CA VAL A 679 -3.87 -18.87 -25.38
C VAL A 679 -3.46 -18.40 -23.99
N PHE A 680 -2.70 -17.31 -23.92
CA PHE A 680 -2.40 -16.60 -22.68
C PHE A 680 -3.33 -15.40 -22.52
N TYR A 681 -3.86 -15.18 -21.32
CA TYR A 681 -4.53 -13.93 -20.92
C TYR A 681 -3.58 -13.16 -20.00
N GLU A 682 -3.15 -11.97 -20.40
CA GLU A 682 -2.16 -11.16 -19.68
C GLU A 682 -2.65 -9.72 -19.51
N ILE A 683 -2.60 -9.22 -18.28
CA ILE A 683 -3.10 -7.89 -17.94
C ILE A 683 -2.01 -6.82 -18.07
N ASP A 684 -0.73 -7.17 -17.83
CA ASP A 684 0.38 -6.23 -17.80
C ASP A 684 1.13 -6.20 -19.15
N PRO A 685 1.04 -5.09 -19.92
CA PRO A 685 1.78 -4.96 -21.17
C PRO A 685 3.30 -5.00 -20.99
N ALA A 686 3.84 -4.64 -19.82
CA ALA A 686 5.27 -4.72 -19.55
C ALA A 686 5.75 -6.18 -19.46
N VAL A 687 4.92 -7.11 -18.95
CA VAL A 687 5.24 -8.55 -18.95
C VAL A 687 5.29 -9.09 -20.38
N LYS A 688 4.28 -8.75 -21.21
CA LYS A 688 4.29 -9.10 -22.65
C LYS A 688 5.52 -8.57 -23.36
N ALA A 689 5.89 -7.30 -23.11
CA ALA A 689 7.06 -6.68 -23.73
C ALA A 689 8.36 -7.41 -23.37
N LEU A 690 8.48 -7.92 -22.13
CA LEU A 690 9.65 -8.64 -21.64
C LEU A 690 9.75 -10.09 -22.12
N VAL A 691 8.61 -10.75 -22.32
CA VAL A 691 8.54 -12.23 -22.44
C VAL A 691 8.14 -12.70 -23.83
N ALA A 692 7.37 -11.90 -24.57
CA ALA A 692 6.79 -12.30 -25.84
C ALA A 692 7.15 -11.40 -27.02
N ASP A 693 7.44 -10.12 -26.76
CA ASP A 693 7.89 -9.17 -27.80
C ASP A 693 9.43 -9.01 -27.81
N SER A 694 10.13 -9.67 -26.89
CA SER A 694 11.58 -9.65 -26.73
C SER A 694 12.10 -11.04 -26.39
N ASP A 695 13.26 -11.39 -26.94
CA ASP A 695 13.96 -12.64 -26.65
C ASP A 695 15.17 -12.44 -25.73
N ARG A 696 15.32 -11.23 -25.18
CA ARG A 696 16.55 -10.85 -24.46
C ARG A 696 16.75 -11.66 -23.18
N PHE A 697 15.67 -12.05 -22.52
CA PHE A 697 15.71 -12.67 -21.20
C PHE A 697 15.04 -14.04 -21.15
N PHE A 698 13.93 -14.20 -21.87
CA PHE A 698 13.11 -15.41 -21.92
C PHE A 698 12.77 -15.73 -23.37
N THR A 699 12.72 -17.01 -23.73
CA THR A 699 12.53 -17.45 -25.12
C THR A 699 11.41 -18.47 -25.29
N TYR A 700 10.78 -18.92 -24.20
CA TYR A 700 9.78 -20.00 -24.23
C TYR A 700 8.65 -19.80 -25.25
N VAL A 701 8.11 -18.57 -25.34
CA VAL A 701 7.03 -18.23 -26.29
C VAL A 701 7.51 -18.30 -27.74
N ARG A 702 8.65 -17.67 -28.05
CA ARG A 702 9.26 -17.74 -29.37
C ARG A 702 9.58 -19.17 -29.76
N ASP A 703 10.23 -19.91 -28.87
CA ASP A 703 10.69 -21.27 -29.15
C ASP A 703 9.49 -22.20 -29.42
N ALA A 704 8.35 -22.00 -28.73
CA ALA A 704 7.11 -22.70 -29.04
C ALA A 704 6.53 -22.34 -30.41
N ARG A 705 6.51 -21.06 -30.79
CA ARG A 705 6.10 -20.62 -32.12
C ARG A 705 7.00 -21.20 -33.22
N ASN A 706 8.31 -21.24 -32.98
CA ASN A 706 9.30 -21.85 -33.89
C ASN A 706 9.10 -23.36 -34.05
N ARG A 707 8.65 -24.06 -32.99
CA ARG A 707 8.22 -25.47 -33.09
C ARG A 707 6.90 -25.66 -33.85
N GLY A 708 6.22 -24.57 -34.20
CA GLY A 708 4.95 -24.59 -34.94
C GLY A 708 3.70 -24.59 -34.07
N ALA A 709 3.78 -24.24 -32.79
CA ALA A 709 2.59 -24.03 -31.95
C ALA A 709 1.92 -22.68 -32.24
N ASP A 710 0.59 -22.62 -32.17
CA ASP A 710 -0.19 -21.38 -32.30
C ASP A 710 -0.32 -20.72 -30.91
N VAL A 711 0.64 -19.86 -30.55
CA VAL A 711 0.67 -19.16 -29.26
C VAL A 711 0.11 -17.74 -29.39
N VAL A 712 -1.08 -17.53 -28.81
CA VAL A 712 -1.83 -16.27 -28.82
C VAL A 712 -1.77 -15.61 -27.45
N ILE A 713 -1.53 -14.30 -27.41
CA ILE A 713 -1.55 -13.52 -26.17
C ILE A 713 -2.70 -12.50 -26.26
N ARG A 714 -3.69 -12.66 -25.40
CA ARG A 714 -4.85 -11.78 -25.24
C ARG A 714 -4.54 -10.77 -24.13
N MET A 715 -4.41 -9.50 -24.49
CA MET A 715 -4.18 -8.44 -23.52
C MET A 715 -5.47 -8.01 -22.81
N GLY A 716 -5.40 -7.80 -21.51
CA GLY A 716 -6.48 -7.31 -20.66
C GLY A 716 -6.75 -8.20 -19.46
N ASP A 717 -7.71 -7.79 -18.62
CA ASP A 717 -8.17 -8.61 -17.50
C ASP A 717 -8.70 -9.96 -18.00
N ALA A 718 -8.19 -11.04 -17.44
CA ALA A 718 -8.48 -12.39 -17.91
C ALA A 718 -9.96 -12.74 -17.74
N ARG A 719 -10.61 -12.30 -16.67
CA ARG A 719 -12.02 -12.59 -16.41
C ARG A 719 -12.92 -11.86 -17.42
N LEU A 720 -12.62 -10.61 -17.74
CA LEU A 720 -13.34 -9.87 -18.78
C LEU A 720 -13.12 -10.47 -20.17
N LYS A 721 -11.89 -10.82 -20.53
CA LYS A 721 -11.59 -11.44 -21.84
C LYS A 721 -12.18 -12.84 -21.97
N LEU A 722 -12.18 -13.61 -20.89
CA LEU A 722 -12.91 -14.88 -20.84
C LEU A 722 -14.42 -14.69 -20.84
N LYS A 723 -15.01 -13.52 -20.56
CA LYS A 723 -16.44 -13.29 -20.83
C LYS A 723 -16.68 -13.06 -22.32
N GLU A 724 -15.83 -12.25 -22.96
CA GLU A 724 -15.87 -11.90 -24.39
C GLU A 724 -15.70 -13.12 -25.32
N ASP A 725 -14.79 -14.05 -24.99
CA ASP A 725 -14.43 -15.20 -25.86
C ASP A 725 -15.47 -16.35 -25.78
N VAL A 726 -16.75 -16.09 -26.09
CA VAL A 726 -17.90 -17.01 -25.86
C VAL A 726 -17.79 -18.36 -26.57
N ASP A 727 -17.09 -18.39 -27.69
CA ASP A 727 -16.88 -19.58 -28.51
C ASP A 727 -15.65 -20.40 -28.09
N ALA A 728 -14.84 -19.90 -27.14
CA ALA A 728 -13.64 -20.60 -26.70
C ALA A 728 -14.01 -21.88 -25.94
N ARG A 729 -13.38 -23.00 -26.33
CA ARG A 729 -13.47 -24.29 -25.66
C ARG A 729 -12.08 -24.90 -25.53
N TYR A 730 -11.55 -24.87 -24.31
CA TYR A 730 -10.23 -25.42 -23.99
C TYR A 730 -10.36 -26.81 -23.36
N ALA A 731 -9.43 -27.71 -23.66
CA ALA A 731 -9.37 -29.00 -22.96
C ALA A 731 -8.67 -28.87 -21.60
N LEU A 732 -7.84 -27.84 -21.44
CA LEU A 732 -7.11 -27.54 -20.21
C LEU A 732 -7.01 -26.02 -20.05
N LEU A 733 -7.39 -25.50 -18.88
CA LEU A 733 -7.27 -24.08 -18.54
C LEU A 733 -6.53 -23.96 -17.21
N PHE A 734 -5.43 -23.22 -17.21
CA PHE A 734 -4.65 -22.92 -16.02
C PHE A 734 -4.94 -21.49 -15.53
N VAL A 735 -4.97 -21.28 -14.21
CA VAL A 735 -5.10 -19.96 -13.59
C VAL A 735 -3.96 -19.72 -12.63
N ASP A 736 -3.13 -18.74 -12.96
CA ASP A 736 -1.92 -18.34 -12.23
C ASP A 736 -1.63 -16.85 -12.46
N ALA A 737 -2.56 -16.00 -12.01
CA ALA A 737 -2.50 -14.56 -12.15
C ALA A 737 -2.26 -13.86 -10.80
N PHE A 738 -1.15 -14.22 -10.16
CA PHE A 738 -0.71 -13.61 -8.92
C PHE A 738 -0.13 -12.22 -9.16
N SER A 739 -0.63 -11.20 -8.47
CA SER A 739 0.07 -9.92 -8.33
C SER A 739 0.76 -9.92 -6.97
N SER A 740 2.05 -10.28 -6.92
CA SER A 740 2.72 -10.64 -5.67
C SER A 740 2.09 -11.88 -4.99
N ASP A 741 2.37 -12.17 -3.71
CA ASP A 741 2.04 -13.45 -3.06
C ASP A 741 0.52 -13.69 -2.83
N ALA A 742 -0.40 -12.99 -3.50
CA ALA A 742 -1.86 -13.14 -3.34
C ALA A 742 -2.61 -13.25 -4.69
N ILE A 743 -3.52 -14.24 -4.80
CA ILE A 743 -4.50 -14.31 -5.89
C ILE A 743 -5.56 -13.24 -5.64
N PRO A 744 -5.88 -12.40 -6.63
CA PRO A 744 -7.02 -11.50 -6.53
C PRO A 744 -8.31 -12.28 -6.24
N VAL A 745 -9.05 -11.88 -5.19
CA VAL A 745 -10.28 -12.57 -4.74
C VAL A 745 -11.26 -12.81 -5.89
N HIS A 746 -11.37 -11.85 -6.82
CA HIS A 746 -12.30 -11.94 -7.95
C HIS A 746 -11.96 -13.03 -8.99
N LEU A 747 -10.77 -13.64 -8.94
CA LEU A 747 -10.40 -14.77 -9.80
C LEU A 747 -10.70 -16.12 -9.15
N ILE A 748 -11.10 -16.13 -7.87
CA ILE A 748 -11.37 -17.31 -7.06
C ILE A 748 -12.73 -17.20 -6.34
N THR A 749 -13.75 -16.80 -7.12
CA THR A 749 -15.16 -16.84 -6.71
C THR A 749 -15.90 -17.95 -7.45
N ARG A 750 -17.08 -18.31 -6.95
CA ARG A 750 -18.03 -19.20 -7.61
C ARG A 750 -18.27 -18.79 -9.07
N GLU A 751 -18.54 -17.51 -9.32
CA GLU A 751 -18.81 -16.98 -10.66
C GLU A 751 -17.59 -17.05 -11.57
N ALA A 752 -16.38 -16.82 -11.03
CA ALA A 752 -15.15 -16.94 -11.78
C ALA A 752 -14.86 -18.39 -12.19
N VAL A 753 -14.98 -19.33 -11.25
CA VAL A 753 -14.80 -20.76 -11.53
C VAL A 753 -15.84 -21.26 -12.52
N GLN A 754 -17.11 -20.86 -12.37
CA GLN A 754 -18.16 -21.18 -13.34
C GLN A 754 -17.80 -20.67 -14.74
N LEU A 755 -17.36 -19.41 -14.86
CA LEU A 755 -16.93 -18.84 -16.13
C LEU A 755 -15.79 -19.65 -16.76
N TYR A 756 -14.80 -20.09 -15.97
CA TYR A 756 -13.71 -20.91 -16.48
C TYR A 756 -14.22 -22.27 -16.98
N MET A 757 -15.12 -22.90 -16.24
CA MET A 757 -15.75 -24.15 -16.65
C MET A 757 -16.55 -23.98 -17.95
N ASP A 758 -17.27 -22.87 -18.14
CA ASP A 758 -18.03 -22.57 -19.36
C ASP A 758 -17.14 -22.42 -20.61
N ARG A 759 -15.85 -22.07 -20.42
CA ARG A 759 -14.83 -22.00 -21.49
C ARG A 759 -14.02 -23.28 -21.64
N LEU A 760 -14.30 -24.31 -20.84
CA LEU A 760 -13.74 -25.65 -21.01
C LEU A 760 -14.65 -26.52 -21.89
N THR A 761 -14.08 -27.52 -22.55
CA THR A 761 -14.89 -28.63 -23.11
C THR A 761 -15.64 -29.36 -21.98
N GLU A 762 -16.67 -30.14 -22.30
CA GLU A 762 -17.43 -30.91 -21.29
C GLU A 762 -16.52 -31.77 -20.40
N ASP A 763 -15.49 -32.33 -21.03
CA ASP A 763 -14.42 -33.12 -20.43
C ASP A 763 -13.12 -32.31 -20.25
N GLY A 764 -13.20 -30.99 -20.12
CA GLY A 764 -12.03 -30.15 -19.87
C GLY A 764 -11.60 -30.17 -18.40
N ILE A 765 -10.35 -29.84 -18.14
CA ILE A 765 -9.77 -29.73 -16.79
C ILE A 765 -9.42 -28.27 -16.50
N LEU A 766 -9.83 -27.78 -15.33
CA LEU A 766 -9.39 -26.50 -14.77
C LEU A 766 -8.26 -26.76 -13.78
N ALA A 767 -7.17 -26.00 -13.84
CA ALA A 767 -6.06 -26.08 -12.89
C ALA A 767 -5.79 -24.71 -12.25
N LEU A 768 -5.99 -24.59 -10.94
CA LEU A 768 -5.79 -23.36 -10.17
C LEU A 768 -4.50 -23.46 -9.35
N HIS A 769 -3.58 -22.51 -9.54
CA HIS A 769 -2.43 -22.37 -8.66
C HIS A 769 -2.85 -21.65 -7.39
N ILE A 770 -2.67 -22.26 -6.22
CA ILE A 770 -3.12 -21.72 -4.93
C ILE A 770 -2.02 -21.57 -3.88
N SER A 771 -0.75 -21.59 -4.30
CA SER A 771 0.39 -21.36 -3.42
C SER A 771 0.33 -19.98 -2.78
N ASN A 772 0.35 -19.93 -1.44
CA ASN A 772 0.27 -18.66 -0.73
C ASN A 772 0.96 -18.76 0.64
N LYS A 773 1.66 -17.69 1.05
CA LYS A 773 2.39 -17.65 2.32
C LYS A 773 1.51 -17.25 3.52
N TYR A 774 0.41 -16.55 3.28
CA TYR A 774 -0.38 -15.89 4.33
C TYR A 774 -1.86 -16.28 4.37
N VAL A 775 -2.39 -16.87 3.29
CA VAL A 775 -3.81 -17.22 3.14
C VAL A 775 -3.96 -18.67 2.73
N ALA A 776 -4.80 -19.43 3.41
CA ALA A 776 -5.11 -20.80 3.04
C ALA A 776 -6.29 -20.86 2.06
N LEU A 777 -5.97 -21.03 0.77
CA LEU A 777 -6.98 -21.02 -0.29
C LEU A 777 -7.62 -22.39 -0.55
N GLU A 778 -7.05 -23.48 -0.05
CA GLU A 778 -7.62 -24.83 -0.23
C GLU A 778 -9.08 -24.93 0.24
N PRO A 779 -9.47 -24.46 1.45
CA PRO A 779 -10.87 -24.48 1.87
C PRO A 779 -11.80 -23.62 1.02
N VAL A 780 -11.30 -22.51 0.46
CA VAL A 780 -12.07 -21.63 -0.44
C VAL A 780 -12.45 -22.40 -1.70
N VAL A 781 -11.47 -23.04 -2.34
CA VAL A 781 -11.71 -23.83 -3.56
C VAL A 781 -12.56 -25.05 -3.26
N ALA A 782 -12.41 -25.67 -2.09
CA ALA A 782 -13.25 -26.79 -1.66
C ALA A 782 -14.73 -26.40 -1.58
N ALA A 783 -15.04 -25.25 -0.95
CA ALA A 783 -16.41 -24.75 -0.85
C ALA A 783 -17.01 -24.40 -2.23
N ILE A 784 -16.23 -23.78 -3.12
CA ILE A 784 -16.66 -23.47 -4.50
C ILE A 784 -16.90 -24.75 -5.31
N ALA A 785 -16.00 -25.74 -5.21
CA ALA A 785 -16.16 -27.01 -5.91
C ALA A 785 -17.41 -27.76 -5.44
N GLN A 786 -17.69 -27.77 -4.14
CA GLN A 786 -18.90 -28.38 -3.58
C GLN A 786 -20.16 -27.68 -4.07
N ASP A 787 -20.18 -26.35 -4.07
CA ASP A 787 -21.33 -25.55 -4.53
C ASP A 787 -21.64 -25.75 -6.02
N LEU A 788 -20.59 -25.84 -6.85
CA LEU A 788 -20.72 -26.08 -8.30
C LEU A 788 -20.85 -27.57 -8.67
N GLY A 789 -20.78 -28.49 -7.71
CA GLY A 789 -20.83 -29.93 -7.96
C GLY A 789 -19.64 -30.47 -8.77
N LEU A 790 -18.45 -29.87 -8.62
CA LEU A 790 -17.23 -30.24 -9.33
C LEU A 790 -16.41 -31.26 -8.54
N GLU A 791 -15.78 -32.20 -9.24
CA GLU A 791 -14.73 -33.03 -8.67
C GLU A 791 -13.44 -32.22 -8.58
N ALA A 792 -12.81 -32.21 -7.41
CA ALA A 792 -11.60 -31.42 -7.16
C ALA A 792 -10.51 -32.25 -6.46
N ARG A 793 -9.26 -32.04 -6.87
CA ARG A 793 -8.06 -32.65 -6.27
C ARG A 793 -6.94 -31.63 -6.12
N ILE A 794 -6.18 -31.72 -5.05
CA ILE A 794 -5.04 -30.84 -4.76
C ILE A 794 -3.75 -31.66 -4.69
N TRP A 795 -2.67 -31.11 -5.25
CA TRP A 795 -1.30 -31.59 -5.01
C TRP A 795 -0.44 -30.44 -4.47
N ASN A 796 0.11 -30.65 -3.28
CA ASN A 796 1.14 -29.79 -2.68
C ASN A 796 2.52 -30.36 -3.03
N ASP A 797 3.06 -29.91 -4.16
CA ASP A 797 4.32 -30.39 -4.73
C ASP A 797 5.54 -29.77 -4.02
N SER A 798 6.56 -30.59 -3.77
CA SER A 798 7.81 -30.19 -3.13
C SER A 798 8.88 -29.78 -4.16
N SER A 799 9.87 -29.01 -3.73
CA SER A 799 11.00 -28.59 -4.57
C SER A 799 12.11 -29.65 -4.71
N GLU A 800 11.82 -30.93 -4.43
CA GLU A 800 12.87 -31.95 -4.27
C GLU A 800 13.76 -32.13 -5.51
N ARG A 801 15.08 -31.99 -5.28
CA ARG A 801 16.25 -32.47 -6.06
C ARG A 801 16.30 -32.19 -7.58
N HIS A 802 15.37 -31.42 -8.14
CA HIS A 802 15.36 -31.03 -9.55
C HIS A 802 15.82 -29.59 -9.74
N ILE A 803 16.77 -29.40 -10.65
CA ILE A 803 17.37 -28.10 -10.98
C ILE A 803 16.28 -27.13 -11.44
N GLY A 804 16.15 -25.98 -10.76
CA GLY A 804 15.21 -24.93 -11.13
C GLY A 804 13.74 -25.17 -10.75
N LYS A 805 13.39 -26.30 -10.11
CA LYS A 805 12.03 -26.57 -9.61
C LYS A 805 11.75 -25.82 -8.30
N THR A 806 10.53 -25.32 -8.13
CA THR A 806 10.05 -24.70 -6.88
C THR A 806 8.78 -25.36 -6.38
N ALA A 807 8.59 -25.42 -5.06
CA ALA A 807 7.37 -25.96 -4.45
C ALA A 807 6.13 -25.17 -4.88
N SER A 808 4.99 -25.85 -5.00
CA SER A 808 3.71 -25.23 -5.33
C SER A 808 2.52 -26.09 -4.96
N SER A 809 1.37 -25.44 -4.78
CA SER A 809 0.07 -26.07 -4.51
C SER A 809 -0.86 -25.81 -5.69
N TRP A 810 -1.31 -26.87 -6.36
CA TRP A 810 -2.24 -26.78 -7.48
C TRP A 810 -3.51 -27.60 -7.22
N VAL A 811 -4.66 -27.02 -7.53
CA VAL A 811 -5.95 -27.70 -7.53
C VAL A 811 -6.37 -27.98 -8.96
N VAL A 812 -6.76 -29.21 -9.28
CA VAL A 812 -7.43 -29.57 -10.52
C VAL A 812 -8.92 -29.79 -10.28
N LEU A 813 -9.77 -29.24 -11.14
CA LEU A 813 -11.23 -29.37 -11.10
C LEU A 813 -11.75 -29.90 -12.44
N ALA A 814 -12.80 -30.73 -12.38
CA ALA A 814 -13.54 -31.18 -13.54
C ALA A 814 -15.01 -31.45 -13.20
N ARG A 815 -15.89 -31.47 -14.20
CA ARG A 815 -17.33 -31.80 -14.02
C ARG A 815 -17.53 -33.23 -13.50
N ASN A 816 -16.68 -34.15 -13.95
CA ASN A 816 -16.80 -35.56 -13.66
C ASN A 816 -15.45 -36.15 -13.27
N ARG A 817 -15.45 -37.08 -12.31
CA ARG A 817 -14.23 -37.75 -11.83
C ARG A 817 -13.45 -38.47 -12.93
N GLN A 818 -14.15 -39.05 -13.91
CA GLN A 818 -13.55 -39.76 -15.04
C GLN A 818 -12.66 -38.85 -15.89
N THR A 819 -12.98 -37.55 -15.96
CA THR A 819 -12.24 -36.55 -16.72
C THR A 819 -10.82 -36.34 -16.18
N LEU A 820 -10.66 -36.46 -14.86
CA LEU A 820 -9.37 -36.32 -14.20
C LEU A 820 -8.46 -37.53 -14.42
N GLY A 821 -8.99 -38.65 -14.92
CA GLY A 821 -8.21 -39.84 -15.29
C GLY A 821 -7.28 -40.30 -14.15
N THR A 822 -5.98 -40.31 -14.45
CA THR A 822 -4.95 -40.73 -13.48
C THR A 822 -4.86 -39.81 -12.25
N LEU A 823 -5.25 -38.54 -12.38
CA LEU A 823 -5.18 -37.52 -11.32
C LEU A 823 -6.24 -37.72 -10.22
N ALA A 824 -7.26 -38.56 -10.46
CA ALA A 824 -8.31 -38.86 -9.48
C ALA A 824 -8.20 -40.28 -8.87
N LEU A 825 -7.13 -41.01 -9.20
CA LEU A 825 -6.81 -42.31 -8.62
C LEU A 825 -6.48 -42.18 -7.13
N PRO A 826 -6.56 -43.26 -6.33
CA PRO A 826 -6.04 -43.26 -4.96
C PRO A 826 -4.53 -42.94 -4.93
N PRO A 827 -4.01 -42.30 -3.87
CA PRO A 827 -2.59 -41.91 -3.78
C PRO A 827 -1.60 -43.05 -4.04
N GLU A 828 -1.90 -44.26 -3.57
CA GLU A 828 -1.06 -45.45 -3.78
C GLU A 828 -0.90 -45.83 -5.26
N GLU A 829 -1.94 -45.65 -6.07
CA GLU A 829 -1.89 -45.91 -7.51
C GLU A 829 -1.25 -44.76 -8.28
N GLN A 830 -1.42 -43.53 -7.79
CA GLN A 830 -0.83 -42.33 -8.38
C GLN A 830 0.70 -42.31 -8.33
N GLN A 831 1.31 -42.95 -7.33
CA GLN A 831 2.77 -43.09 -7.26
C GLN A 831 3.36 -43.76 -8.50
N LYS A 832 2.62 -44.67 -9.17
CA LYS A 832 3.05 -45.31 -10.43
C LYS A 832 3.19 -44.31 -11.59
N TYR A 833 2.48 -43.19 -11.51
CA TYR A 833 2.48 -42.11 -12.51
C TYR A 833 3.28 -40.88 -12.04
N GLY A 834 3.90 -40.96 -10.85
CA GLY A 834 4.65 -39.87 -10.24
C GLY A 834 3.78 -38.67 -9.90
N THR A 835 2.55 -38.89 -9.43
CA THR A 835 1.61 -37.84 -8.97
C THR A 835 1.17 -38.09 -7.54
N ASP A 836 0.66 -37.05 -6.86
CA ASP A 836 0.18 -37.13 -5.47
C ASP A 836 -1.02 -36.19 -5.23
N PHE A 837 -2.03 -36.29 -6.10
CA PHE A 837 -3.27 -35.54 -5.98
C PHE A 837 -4.20 -36.17 -4.93
N ARG A 838 -4.60 -35.41 -3.91
CA ARG A 838 -5.58 -35.83 -2.90
C ARG A 838 -6.88 -35.03 -2.97
N PRO A 839 -8.01 -35.52 -2.42
CA PRO A 839 -9.19 -34.69 -2.22
C PRO A 839 -8.86 -33.42 -1.40
N LEU A 840 -9.60 -32.34 -1.65
CA LEU A 840 -9.46 -31.10 -0.87
C LEU A 840 -10.05 -31.28 0.53
N ASN A 841 -9.49 -30.54 1.49
CA ASN A 841 -9.98 -30.47 2.86
C ASN A 841 -10.93 -29.27 3.02
N PRO A 842 -12.26 -29.47 3.10
CA PRO A 842 -13.20 -28.38 3.32
C PRO A 842 -13.14 -27.88 4.76
N LEU A 843 -13.38 -26.58 4.96
CA LEU A 843 -13.60 -26.01 6.28
C LEU A 843 -15.10 -26.04 6.61
N LYS A 844 -15.44 -26.49 7.82
CA LYS A 844 -16.84 -26.58 8.26
C LYS A 844 -17.53 -25.21 8.24
N ASN A 845 -18.80 -25.18 7.81
CA ASN A 845 -19.63 -23.97 7.73
C ASN A 845 -18.98 -22.83 6.92
N MET A 846 -18.20 -23.17 5.90
CA MET A 846 -17.61 -22.18 4.99
C MET A 846 -18.48 -22.08 3.75
N GLU A 847 -19.04 -20.90 3.54
CA GLU A 847 -19.75 -20.58 2.29
C GLU A 847 -18.74 -20.33 1.17
N ALA A 848 -19.13 -20.69 -0.06
CA ALA A 848 -18.34 -20.39 -1.25
C ALA A 848 -18.20 -18.87 -1.40
N TRP A 849 -16.98 -18.41 -1.70
CA TRP A 849 -16.78 -17.00 -2.06
C TRP A 849 -17.53 -16.69 -3.36
N THR A 850 -18.22 -15.57 -3.38
CA THR A 850 -18.96 -15.05 -4.53
C THR A 850 -18.47 -13.65 -4.86
N ASP A 851 -18.86 -13.15 -6.03
CA ASP A 851 -18.66 -11.75 -6.42
C ASP A 851 -19.34 -10.73 -5.48
N ASP A 852 -20.24 -11.17 -4.61
CA ASP A 852 -20.92 -10.33 -3.62
C ASP A 852 -20.40 -10.54 -2.19
N TYR A 853 -19.64 -11.62 -1.93
CA TYR A 853 -19.19 -11.97 -0.59
C TYR A 853 -17.88 -12.76 -0.58
N ALA A 854 -16.89 -12.27 0.18
CA ALA A 854 -15.65 -12.97 0.49
C ALA A 854 -15.12 -12.53 1.86
N ASP A 855 -14.73 -13.49 2.70
CA ASP A 855 -14.10 -13.24 4.02
C ASP A 855 -12.64 -13.72 3.99
N VAL A 856 -11.74 -12.81 3.59
CA VAL A 856 -10.30 -13.10 3.48
C VAL A 856 -9.66 -13.33 4.85
N LEU A 857 -10.14 -12.64 5.89
CA LEU A 857 -9.58 -12.76 7.24
C LEU A 857 -9.87 -14.13 7.86
N ARG A 858 -10.97 -14.81 7.49
CA ARG A 858 -11.28 -16.18 7.95
C ARG A 858 -10.21 -17.19 7.57
N VAL A 859 -9.63 -17.06 6.38
CA VAL A 859 -8.65 -18.00 5.81
C VAL A 859 -7.20 -17.53 5.98
N MET A 860 -6.98 -16.45 6.74
CA MET A 860 -5.64 -15.94 7.00
C MET A 860 -4.89 -16.85 8.00
N MET A 861 -3.64 -17.19 7.67
CA MET A 861 -2.79 -18.11 8.43
C MET A 861 -1.99 -17.43 9.56
N LEU A 862 -2.06 -16.09 9.67
CA LEU A 862 -1.35 -15.33 10.70
C LEU A 862 -2.01 -15.51 12.08
N ASP A 863 -1.22 -15.88 13.09
CA ASP A 863 -1.71 -16.16 14.43
C ASP A 863 -2.28 -14.92 15.14
N GLU A 864 -1.78 -13.73 14.84
CA GLU A 864 -2.32 -12.46 15.36
C GLU A 864 -3.75 -12.23 14.87
N VAL A 865 -4.01 -12.51 13.59
CA VAL A 865 -5.34 -12.33 12.96
C VAL A 865 -6.31 -13.38 13.49
N ARG A 866 -5.86 -14.63 13.65
CA ARG A 866 -6.66 -15.68 14.27
C ARG A 866 -7.05 -15.31 15.71
N ARG A 867 -6.10 -14.84 16.53
CA ARG A 867 -6.37 -14.37 17.90
C ARG A 867 -7.36 -13.20 17.92
N LEU A 868 -7.18 -12.23 17.02
CA LEU A 868 -8.08 -11.08 16.90
C LEU A 868 -9.51 -11.52 16.54
N ARG A 869 -9.69 -12.39 15.56
CA ARG A 869 -11.01 -12.90 15.17
C ARG A 869 -11.69 -13.70 16.28
N LYS A 870 -10.94 -14.53 17.00
CA LYS A 870 -11.45 -15.27 18.17
C LYS A 870 -11.96 -14.33 19.26
N LEU A 871 -11.29 -13.19 19.48
CA LEU A 871 -11.75 -12.15 20.42
C LEU A 871 -13.14 -11.60 20.07
N PHE A 872 -13.48 -11.54 18.77
CA PHE A 872 -14.80 -11.11 18.28
C PHE A 872 -15.79 -12.27 18.06
N GLY A 873 -15.45 -13.50 18.44
CA GLY A 873 -16.30 -14.68 18.23
C GLY A 873 -16.46 -15.08 16.76
N LEU A 874 -15.53 -14.67 15.89
CA LEU A 874 -15.57 -14.95 14.46
C LEU A 874 -14.80 -16.24 14.12
N PRO A 875 -15.26 -17.05 13.15
CA PRO A 875 -14.59 -18.28 12.75
C PRO A 875 -13.22 -18.02 12.13
N THR A 876 -12.26 -18.93 12.33
CA THR A 876 -10.88 -18.81 11.82
C THR A 876 -10.39 -20.07 11.11
N TYR A 877 -9.29 -19.93 10.38
CA TYR A 877 -8.57 -21.05 9.78
C TYR A 877 -7.95 -21.92 10.88
N ARG A 878 -8.14 -23.25 10.79
CA ARG A 878 -7.78 -24.24 11.82
C ARG A 878 -8.49 -24.07 13.17
N ASP A 879 -9.76 -23.69 13.18
CA ASP A 879 -10.63 -24.08 14.30
C ASP A 879 -10.96 -25.58 14.12
N GLU A 880 -10.00 -26.42 14.48
CA GLU A 880 -10.22 -27.81 14.88
C GLU A 880 -9.87 -27.89 16.36
N ASP A 881 -10.86 -27.51 17.18
CA ASP A 881 -11.34 -28.25 18.36
C ASP A 881 -12.54 -27.50 18.97
#